data_AF-A0A3C0T4J4-F1
#
_entry.id   AF-A0A3C0T4J4-F1
#
_cell.length_a   1.000
_cell.length_b   1.000
_cell.length_c   1.000
_cell.angle_alpha   90.00
_cell.angle_beta   90.00
_cell.angle_gamma   90.00
#
_symmetry.space_group_name_H-M   'P 1'
#
loop_
_entity.id
_entity.type
_entity.pdbx_description
1 polymer ?
#
loop_
_entity_poly.entity_id
_entity_poly.type
_entity_poly.pdbx_seq_one_letter_code
_entity_poly.pdbx_strand_id
1 'polypeptide(L)'
;VNFPTFRTTIESALNKDVQPCGLVTGIGDFETEKGCYRAGIVVSNIEFQVGCIDNSDCTRFCKLLVECAIQRLPVICFVSSGGMQTKEGAAALFTMAVVNDRITRFVRDNDLPIIMFGFGDCTGGAQASFVTHPLVQTYYFTGTSMPFAGQAVVESNLPFTCLLSNYLSVTPGSMKGLVKHPFADQLDDELRSVDPEIPLPTETVEEVVDRIMSGILTASQPIVVQVDTPEAELIRPVEKTLIHARGCTAVKLVSKAKERGLKVVLVQSDPDMESVAADMVRDKEGHSLVCIGGNTSDESYLNALSVLSIGEAQGVDSLHPGIGFLSEDPNFARIVRQRGVNFIGPKVDSMETMGNKSNAINTTISIDVPVVPGSHGIVENAERAAEISENIGYPVLLKAVHGGGGKGIQVVERPEQVHGLFHQVTTEAKNAFGNGDVYIEKFVTSLRHIEVQILRDTEGNTRVLGLRDCSVQRNNQKLMEESSSTMLPAKLKKSVFAFAEQIANTVDYHGAGTVEFIYDVPSDAVYFMEMNTRLQVEHPVTEVVTGIDIVSKQFAIASGETISDLKVKESGYGLEVRVNAEKAVQDADGKVSFVPTPGEITECVLPDAKAIDFISMAGPGKVVSPFYDSLIIQIICYGKDRTDTINKMYDYLDSVTIHGICTNISLIKRILRDDTFINGEYDTNYLAEFLSRIDASELIAEIEEASGSSSLALDLEMLKIEGSEEIKVLAPSTGVFYRTPSPSEPEYVNVGDVISTDVVLCQLEAMKMFTPVTLNSFAGESGEVYSSDQKYQVSRINLDSGQQVNEGDLLFVIKPVVTSAP
;
A
#
# COMPACT_ATOMS: atom_id res chain seq x y z
N VAL A 1 -19.25 -16.22 36.43
CA VAL A 1 -19.25 -16.21 34.95
C VAL A 1 -19.60 -14.80 34.47
N ASN A 2 -18.62 -14.08 33.89
CA ASN A 2 -18.71 -12.65 33.48
C ASN A 2 -19.17 -12.47 32.01
N PHE A 3 -19.75 -13.48 31.39
CA PHE A 3 -20.26 -13.43 30.02
C PHE A 3 -21.79 -13.46 30.01
N PRO A 4 -22.49 -12.31 30.08
CA PRO A 4 -23.94 -12.26 30.21
C PRO A 4 -24.67 -12.89 29.01
N THR A 5 -24.10 -12.85 27.81
CA THR A 5 -24.70 -13.36 26.56
C THR A 5 -24.80 -14.88 26.50
N PHE A 6 -23.91 -15.60 27.18
CA PHE A 6 -23.82 -17.07 27.14
C PHE A 6 -23.96 -17.75 28.51
N ARG A 7 -24.28 -16.99 29.56
CA ARG A 7 -24.40 -17.51 30.93
C ARG A 7 -25.27 -18.77 31.01
N THR A 8 -26.48 -18.73 30.45
CA THR A 8 -27.43 -19.85 30.50
C THR A 8 -26.89 -21.09 29.78
N THR A 9 -26.16 -20.91 28.67
CA THR A 9 -25.55 -22.01 27.90
C THR A 9 -24.37 -22.62 28.63
N ILE A 10 -23.51 -21.78 29.23
CA ILE A 10 -22.37 -22.20 30.06
C ILE A 10 -22.86 -22.96 31.29
N GLU A 11 -23.86 -22.44 32.00
CA GLU A 11 -24.46 -23.09 33.17
C GLU A 11 -25.12 -24.42 32.79
N SER A 12 -25.79 -24.50 31.64
CA SER A 12 -26.37 -25.74 31.10
C SER A 12 -25.31 -26.79 30.77
N ALA A 13 -24.19 -26.39 30.16
CA ALA A 13 -23.08 -27.28 29.84
C ALA A 13 -22.38 -27.82 31.09
N LEU A 14 -22.09 -26.94 32.06
CA LEU A 14 -21.52 -27.33 33.35
C LEU A 14 -22.43 -28.30 34.12
N ASN A 15 -23.75 -28.12 34.05
CA ASN A 15 -24.71 -29.05 34.65
C ASN A 15 -24.74 -30.43 33.96
N LYS A 16 -24.27 -30.52 32.71
CA LYS A 16 -24.13 -31.77 31.95
C LYS A 16 -22.71 -32.36 32.01
N ASP A 17 -21.86 -31.81 32.86
CA ASP A 17 -20.43 -32.17 32.99
C ASP A 17 -19.63 -31.97 31.68
N VAL A 18 -20.09 -31.04 30.83
CA VAL A 18 -19.41 -30.65 29.59
C VAL A 18 -18.57 -29.40 29.85
N GLN A 19 -17.31 -29.43 29.44
CA GLN A 19 -16.42 -28.28 29.57
C GLN A 19 -16.84 -27.16 28.59
N PRO A 20 -17.14 -25.94 29.07
CA PRO A 20 -17.65 -24.86 28.23
C PRO A 20 -16.52 -24.16 27.46
N CYS A 21 -15.97 -24.81 26.44
CA CYS A 21 -15.04 -24.22 25.48
C CYS A 21 -15.40 -24.60 24.05
N GLY A 22 -15.39 -23.65 23.13
CA GLY A 22 -15.72 -23.89 21.72
C GLY A 22 -14.56 -24.53 20.95
N LEU A 23 -13.32 -24.20 21.31
CA LEU A 23 -12.11 -24.78 20.73
C LEU A 23 -11.24 -25.50 21.78
N VAL A 24 -10.83 -26.71 21.42
CA VAL A 24 -9.73 -27.44 22.04
C VAL A 24 -8.46 -27.12 21.25
N THR A 25 -7.42 -26.63 21.93
CA THR A 25 -6.14 -26.25 21.30
C THR A 25 -5.00 -26.86 22.07
N GLY A 26 -3.94 -27.30 21.39
CA GLY A 26 -2.74 -27.86 22.01
C GLY A 26 -1.67 -28.20 20.99
N ILE A 27 -0.51 -28.66 21.45
CA ILE A 27 0.52 -29.24 20.57
C ILE A 27 0.42 -30.75 20.72
N GLY A 28 0.32 -31.46 19.61
CA GLY A 28 0.17 -32.92 19.56
C GLY A 28 0.91 -33.52 18.37
N ASP A 29 0.93 -34.85 18.35
CA ASP A 29 1.50 -35.63 17.26
C ASP A 29 0.34 -36.15 16.39
N PHE A 30 0.38 -35.90 15.09
CA PHE A 30 -0.59 -36.33 14.10
C PHE A 30 -0.01 -37.48 13.27
N GLU A 31 -0.55 -38.68 13.45
CA GLU A 31 -0.07 -39.91 12.80
C GLU A 31 -0.76 -40.13 11.45
N THR A 32 0.03 -40.42 10.42
CA THR A 32 -0.42 -40.84 9.10
C THR A 32 0.26 -42.16 8.72
N GLU A 33 -0.15 -42.76 7.60
CA GLU A 33 0.52 -43.96 7.09
C GLU A 33 1.99 -43.69 6.67
N LYS A 34 2.34 -42.44 6.33
CA LYS A 34 3.68 -42.06 5.86
C LYS A 34 4.56 -41.43 6.93
N GLY A 35 4.01 -41.01 8.06
CA GLY A 35 4.80 -40.34 9.10
C GLY A 35 4.01 -39.92 10.33
N CYS A 36 4.71 -39.24 11.24
CA CYS A 36 4.13 -38.66 12.45
C CYS A 36 4.57 -37.20 12.53
N TYR A 37 3.61 -36.28 12.50
CA TYR A 37 3.86 -34.84 12.42
C TYR A 37 3.53 -34.16 13.73
N ARG A 38 4.51 -33.50 14.34
CA ARG A 38 4.24 -32.66 15.50
C ARG A 38 3.67 -31.33 15.03
N ALA A 39 2.48 -30.97 15.53
CA ALA A 39 1.74 -29.81 15.07
C ALA A 39 0.94 -29.16 16.21
N GLY A 40 0.62 -27.88 16.05
CA GLY A 40 -0.49 -27.28 16.77
C GLY A 40 -1.80 -27.92 16.29
N ILE A 41 -2.59 -28.45 17.19
CA ILE A 41 -3.87 -29.09 16.91
C ILE A 41 -4.99 -28.20 17.45
N VAL A 42 -5.98 -27.94 16.59
CA VAL A 42 -7.20 -27.21 16.92
C VAL A 42 -8.41 -28.06 16.55
N VAL A 43 -9.32 -28.28 17.49
CA VAL A 43 -10.53 -29.08 17.25
C VAL A 43 -11.74 -28.36 17.84
N SER A 44 -12.81 -28.20 17.05
CA SER A 44 -14.11 -27.74 17.55
C SER A 44 -14.67 -28.73 18.57
N ASN A 45 -15.04 -28.24 19.74
CA ASN A 45 -15.71 -29.04 20.76
C ASN A 45 -17.18 -29.23 20.38
N ILE A 46 -17.50 -30.39 19.80
CA ILE A 46 -18.86 -30.72 19.36
C ILE A 46 -19.87 -30.82 20.52
N GLU A 47 -19.41 -31.06 21.75
CA GLU A 47 -20.28 -31.12 22.93
C GLU A 47 -20.67 -29.71 23.43
N PHE A 48 -19.93 -28.67 23.02
CA PHE A 48 -20.15 -27.29 23.39
C PHE A 48 -20.03 -26.34 22.18
N GLN A 49 -21.03 -26.37 21.30
CA GLN A 49 -21.11 -25.48 20.14
C GLN A 49 -21.98 -24.26 20.47
N VAL A 50 -21.32 -23.15 20.83
CA VAL A 50 -22.00 -21.87 21.11
C VAL A 50 -21.78 -20.89 19.98
N GLY A 51 -22.03 -21.31 18.73
CA GLY A 51 -22.21 -20.43 17.57
C GLY A 51 -21.13 -19.40 17.20
N CYS A 52 -20.05 -19.21 17.96
CA CYS A 52 -18.94 -18.30 17.65
C CYS A 52 -17.62 -18.76 18.31
N ILE A 53 -16.48 -18.38 17.70
CA ILE A 53 -15.19 -18.29 18.41
C ILE A 53 -15.31 -17.10 19.33
N ASP A 54 -15.39 -17.34 20.64
CA ASP A 54 -15.45 -16.27 21.62
C ASP A 54 -14.04 -15.73 21.96
N ASN A 55 -13.98 -14.74 22.84
CA ASN A 55 -12.70 -14.16 23.28
C ASN A 55 -11.77 -15.20 23.94
N SER A 56 -12.30 -16.23 24.60
CA SER A 56 -11.50 -17.31 25.19
C SER A 56 -10.91 -18.20 24.10
N ASP A 57 -11.71 -18.62 23.12
CA ASP A 57 -11.27 -19.45 22.00
C ASP A 57 -10.23 -18.72 21.14
N CYS A 58 -10.44 -17.42 20.87
CA CYS A 58 -9.45 -16.58 20.19
C CYS A 58 -8.15 -16.44 20.97
N THR A 59 -8.21 -16.19 22.28
CA THR A 59 -7.01 -16.11 23.11
C THR A 59 -6.22 -17.40 23.07
N ARG A 60 -6.90 -18.56 23.15
CA ARG A 60 -6.29 -19.89 23.08
C ARG A 60 -5.63 -20.14 21.72
N PHE A 61 -6.35 -19.86 20.65
CA PHE A 61 -5.83 -20.05 19.29
C PHE A 61 -4.64 -19.12 19.01
N CYS A 62 -4.74 -17.84 19.35
CA CYS A 62 -3.61 -16.90 19.20
C CYS A 62 -2.39 -17.34 20.02
N LYS A 63 -2.59 -17.84 21.24
CA LYS A 63 -1.51 -18.38 22.06
C LYS A 63 -0.87 -19.62 21.44
N LEU A 64 -1.68 -20.51 20.86
CA LEU A 64 -1.19 -21.66 20.11
C LEU A 64 -0.34 -21.21 18.91
N LEU A 65 -0.78 -20.23 18.14
CA LEU A 65 -0.01 -19.70 17.00
C LEU A 65 1.35 -19.15 17.44
N VAL A 66 1.40 -18.41 18.55
CA VAL A 66 2.67 -17.91 19.11
C VAL A 66 3.60 -19.06 19.50
N GLU A 67 3.08 -20.07 20.20
CA GLU A 67 3.87 -21.23 20.62
C GLU A 67 4.36 -22.04 19.42
N CYS A 68 3.50 -22.24 18.41
CA CYS A 68 3.84 -22.92 17.17
C CYS A 68 4.89 -22.13 16.37
N ALA A 69 4.82 -20.79 16.36
CA ALA A 69 5.83 -19.97 15.70
C ALA A 69 7.20 -20.11 16.38
N ILE A 70 7.23 -20.07 17.72
CA ILE A 70 8.45 -20.28 18.51
C ILE A 70 9.04 -21.67 18.25
N GLN A 71 8.21 -22.71 18.22
CA GLN A 71 8.65 -24.10 18.03
C GLN A 71 8.77 -24.51 16.56
N ARG A 72 8.47 -23.60 15.62
CA ARG A 72 8.45 -23.86 14.17
C ARG A 72 7.54 -25.04 13.78
N LEU A 73 6.35 -25.12 14.40
CA LEU A 73 5.38 -26.17 14.18
C LEU A 73 4.24 -25.70 13.24
N PRO A 74 3.78 -26.54 12.31
CA PRO A 74 2.57 -26.26 11.53
C PRO A 74 1.32 -26.37 12.42
N VAL A 75 0.18 -25.89 11.92
CA VAL A 75 -1.11 -26.00 12.64
C VAL A 75 -2.14 -26.76 11.81
N ILE A 76 -2.80 -27.74 12.43
CA ILE A 76 -3.87 -28.54 11.84
C ILE A 76 -5.16 -28.28 12.61
N CYS A 77 -6.19 -27.85 11.91
CA CYS A 77 -7.47 -27.44 12.45
C CYS A 77 -8.59 -28.37 11.95
N PHE A 78 -9.49 -28.76 12.83
CA PHE A 78 -10.75 -29.46 12.54
C PHE A 78 -11.90 -28.61 13.08
N VAL A 79 -12.66 -27.98 12.20
CA VAL A 79 -13.60 -26.91 12.56
C VAL A 79 -15.01 -27.21 12.09
N SER A 80 -15.99 -26.99 12.97
CA SER A 80 -17.42 -27.02 12.69
C SER A 80 -18.09 -25.80 13.33
N SER A 81 -18.92 -25.07 12.59
CA SER A 81 -19.68 -23.90 13.05
C SER A 81 -20.96 -24.23 13.82
N GLY A 82 -21.47 -25.45 13.70
CA GLY A 82 -22.65 -25.91 14.45
C GLY A 82 -23.96 -25.21 14.06
N GLY A 83 -24.01 -24.59 12.86
CA GLY A 83 -25.26 -24.24 12.17
C GLY A 83 -26.07 -23.07 12.72
N MET A 84 -25.55 -22.26 13.67
CA MET A 84 -26.32 -21.16 14.27
C MET A 84 -26.04 -19.78 13.62
N GLN A 85 -26.73 -19.48 12.52
CA GLN A 85 -26.56 -18.25 11.73
C GLN A 85 -26.95 -16.91 12.41
N THR A 86 -27.47 -16.87 13.64
CA THR A 86 -28.14 -15.65 14.18
C THR A 86 -27.96 -15.36 15.67
N LYS A 87 -27.00 -15.99 16.36
CA LYS A 87 -26.74 -15.71 17.80
C LYS A 87 -25.39 -15.08 18.11
N GLU A 88 -24.63 -14.72 17.08
CA GLU A 88 -23.36 -14.03 17.25
C GLU A 88 -23.63 -12.57 17.65
N GLY A 89 -23.30 -12.21 18.90
CA GLY A 89 -23.28 -10.80 19.29
C GLY A 89 -22.16 -10.06 18.55
N ALA A 90 -22.29 -8.74 18.37
CA ALA A 90 -21.30 -7.89 17.68
C ALA A 90 -19.84 -8.08 18.17
N ALA A 91 -19.64 -8.53 19.41
CA ALA A 91 -18.34 -8.86 19.98
C ALA A 91 -17.57 -9.93 19.19
N ALA A 92 -18.25 -10.89 18.54
CA ALA A 92 -17.61 -11.98 17.78
C ALA A 92 -16.87 -11.47 16.53
N LEU A 93 -17.27 -10.33 15.95
CA LEU A 93 -16.60 -9.73 14.79
C LEU A 93 -15.20 -9.22 15.15
N PHE A 94 -15.04 -8.61 16.33
CA PHE A 94 -13.73 -8.14 16.82
C PHE A 94 -12.77 -9.29 17.08
N THR A 95 -13.30 -10.35 17.70
CA THR A 95 -12.55 -11.58 17.96
C THR A 95 -11.97 -12.17 16.67
N MET A 96 -12.75 -12.16 15.59
CA MET A 96 -12.31 -12.68 14.29
C MET A 96 -11.33 -11.78 13.55
N ALA A 97 -11.46 -10.46 13.65
CA ALA A 97 -10.47 -9.55 13.08
C ALA A 97 -9.07 -9.82 13.67
N VAL A 98 -9.00 -10.05 14.99
CA VAL A 98 -7.75 -10.42 15.67
C VAL A 98 -7.24 -11.78 15.20
N VAL A 99 -8.11 -12.79 15.11
CA VAL A 99 -7.72 -14.13 14.64
C VAL A 99 -7.18 -14.08 13.21
N ASN A 100 -7.81 -13.33 12.31
CA ASN A 100 -7.37 -13.19 10.92
C ASN A 100 -6.01 -12.47 10.79
N ASP A 101 -5.79 -11.38 11.53
CA ASP A 101 -4.47 -10.72 11.60
C ASP A 101 -3.40 -11.70 12.12
N ARG A 102 -3.71 -12.49 13.16
CA ARG A 102 -2.75 -13.45 13.71
C ARG A 102 -2.47 -14.62 12.78
N ILE A 103 -3.46 -15.14 12.07
CA ILE A 103 -3.26 -16.14 11.01
C ILE A 103 -2.37 -15.56 9.92
N THR A 104 -2.66 -14.33 9.47
CA THR A 104 -1.90 -13.66 8.40
C THR A 104 -0.43 -13.51 8.78
N ARG A 105 -0.15 -12.99 9.97
CA ARG A 105 1.22 -12.86 10.50
C ARG A 105 1.89 -14.21 10.72
N PHE A 106 1.17 -15.20 11.26
CA PHE A 106 1.72 -16.53 11.49
C PHE A 106 2.24 -17.13 10.18
N VAL A 107 1.40 -17.12 9.13
CA VAL A 107 1.76 -17.69 7.82
C VAL A 107 2.82 -16.85 7.12
N ARG A 108 2.67 -15.52 7.06
CA ARG A 108 3.60 -14.62 6.34
C ARG A 108 4.97 -14.52 7.01
N ASP A 109 5.01 -14.34 8.32
CA ASP A 109 6.25 -14.02 9.03
C ASP A 109 7.06 -15.29 9.35
N ASN A 110 6.41 -16.47 9.40
CA ASN A 110 7.07 -17.71 9.80
C ASN A 110 7.15 -18.77 8.70
N ASP A 111 6.42 -18.61 7.59
CA ASP A 111 6.36 -19.60 6.50
C ASP A 111 5.93 -21.00 6.99
N LEU A 112 4.94 -21.04 7.89
CA LEU A 112 4.37 -22.26 8.46
C LEU A 112 2.92 -22.40 7.99
N PRO A 113 2.46 -23.59 7.55
CA PRO A 113 1.11 -23.73 7.08
C PRO A 113 0.12 -23.77 8.24
N ILE A 114 -1.11 -23.40 7.90
CA ILE A 114 -2.29 -23.80 8.64
C ILE A 114 -3.12 -24.65 7.67
N ILE A 115 -3.48 -25.86 8.10
CA ILE A 115 -4.34 -26.78 7.36
C ILE A 115 -5.66 -26.83 8.11
N MET A 116 -6.78 -26.67 7.41
CA MET A 116 -8.08 -26.58 8.05
C MET A 116 -9.08 -27.49 7.37
N PHE A 117 -9.67 -28.38 8.16
CA PHE A 117 -10.70 -29.31 7.74
C PHE A 117 -12.03 -28.86 8.33
N GLY A 118 -12.91 -28.35 7.47
CA GLY A 118 -14.29 -28.05 7.82
C GLY A 118 -15.15 -29.31 7.80
N PHE A 119 -16.01 -29.49 8.80
CA PHE A 119 -16.96 -30.60 8.87
C PHE A 119 -18.31 -30.20 9.48
N GLY A 120 -19.35 -30.99 9.23
CA GLY A 120 -20.70 -30.71 9.72
C GLY A 120 -21.28 -29.43 9.10
N ASP A 121 -21.74 -28.50 9.93
CA ASP A 121 -22.19 -27.19 9.46
C ASP A 121 -21.04 -26.19 9.48
N CYS A 122 -20.73 -25.58 8.34
CA CYS A 122 -19.74 -24.50 8.18
C CYS A 122 -20.36 -23.23 7.54
N THR A 123 -21.67 -23.02 7.73
CA THR A 123 -22.40 -21.90 7.08
C THR A 123 -22.56 -20.70 8.02
N GLY A 124 -22.28 -19.49 7.51
CA GLY A 124 -22.56 -18.20 8.17
C GLY A 124 -21.69 -17.88 9.39
N GLY A 125 -21.64 -16.59 9.74
CA GLY A 125 -21.02 -16.08 10.96
C GLY A 125 -19.48 -15.97 10.96
N ALA A 126 -18.94 -15.55 12.10
CA ALA A 126 -17.52 -15.40 12.43
C ALA A 126 -16.70 -16.68 12.19
N GLN A 127 -17.29 -17.87 12.42
CA GLN A 127 -16.59 -19.14 12.20
C GLN A 127 -16.49 -19.55 10.72
N ALA A 128 -17.40 -19.08 9.86
CA ALA A 128 -17.23 -19.26 8.41
C ALA A 128 -15.99 -18.52 7.92
N SER A 129 -15.72 -17.31 8.44
CA SER A 129 -14.51 -16.54 8.16
C SER A 129 -13.24 -17.22 8.68
N PHE A 130 -13.34 -18.02 9.74
CA PHE A 130 -12.22 -18.83 10.22
C PHE A 130 -11.85 -19.89 9.19
N VAL A 131 -12.83 -20.62 8.64
CA VAL A 131 -12.60 -21.67 7.64
C VAL A 131 -12.25 -21.14 6.24
N THR A 132 -12.54 -19.88 5.89
CA THR A 132 -12.31 -19.34 4.52
C THR A 132 -11.14 -18.36 4.40
N HIS A 133 -10.25 -18.30 5.39
CA HIS A 133 -9.12 -17.36 5.36
C HIS A 133 -8.18 -17.62 4.16
N PRO A 134 -7.79 -16.59 3.37
CA PRO A 134 -7.10 -16.76 2.08
C PRO A 134 -5.70 -17.37 2.17
N LEU A 135 -5.03 -17.21 3.32
CA LEU A 135 -3.70 -17.79 3.58
C LEU A 135 -3.75 -19.17 4.27
N VAL A 136 -4.95 -19.72 4.49
CA VAL A 136 -5.10 -21.04 5.12
C VAL A 136 -5.50 -22.06 4.05
N GLN A 137 -4.94 -23.26 4.16
CA GLN A 137 -5.29 -24.35 3.25
C GLN A 137 -6.53 -25.07 3.76
N THR A 138 -7.68 -24.68 3.21
CA THR A 138 -8.98 -25.20 3.64
C THR A 138 -9.44 -26.37 2.78
N TYR A 139 -9.90 -27.40 3.46
CA TYR A 139 -10.52 -28.60 2.92
C TYR A 139 -11.83 -28.87 3.67
N TYR A 140 -12.75 -29.58 3.03
CA TYR A 140 -14.03 -29.91 3.63
C TYR A 140 -14.32 -31.40 3.53
N PHE A 141 -14.87 -31.97 4.60
CA PHE A 141 -15.29 -33.37 4.58
C PHE A 141 -16.49 -33.56 3.68
N THR A 142 -16.62 -34.75 3.11
CA THR A 142 -17.83 -35.12 2.39
C THR A 142 -19.06 -35.01 3.29
N GLY A 143 -20.15 -34.42 2.77
CA GLY A 143 -21.36 -34.09 3.53
C GLY A 143 -21.34 -32.76 4.31
N THR A 144 -20.29 -31.94 4.22
CA THR A 144 -20.20 -30.64 4.94
C THR A 144 -21.06 -29.55 4.31
N SER A 145 -21.78 -28.77 5.13
CA SER A 145 -22.48 -27.55 4.74
C SER A 145 -21.48 -26.39 4.59
N MET A 146 -20.96 -26.15 3.38
CA MET A 146 -19.95 -25.10 3.13
C MET A 146 -20.57 -23.69 3.05
N PRO A 147 -19.82 -22.62 3.38
CA PRO A 147 -20.33 -21.25 3.27
C PRO A 147 -20.44 -20.83 1.80
N PHE A 148 -21.66 -20.68 1.30
CA PHE A 148 -21.96 -19.89 0.11
C PHE A 148 -22.38 -18.47 0.55
N ALA A 149 -22.07 -17.46 -0.27
CA ALA A 149 -22.53 -16.09 -0.10
C ALA A 149 -24.02 -16.07 0.29
N GLY A 150 -24.38 -15.23 1.25
CA GLY A 150 -25.61 -15.32 2.04
C GLY A 150 -26.93 -15.47 1.25
N GLN A 151 -28.02 -15.69 1.98
CA GLN A 151 -29.39 -15.95 1.49
C GLN A 151 -29.92 -15.07 0.33
N ALA A 152 -29.27 -13.96 -0.01
CA ALA A 152 -29.57 -13.17 -1.21
C ALA A 152 -29.28 -13.91 -2.53
N VAL A 153 -28.39 -14.91 -2.55
CA VAL A 153 -27.99 -15.65 -3.78
C VAL A 153 -28.73 -16.98 -3.95
N VAL A 154 -29.23 -17.58 -2.86
CA VAL A 154 -30.01 -18.83 -2.89
C VAL A 154 -31.44 -18.49 -2.50
N GLU A 155 -32.30 -18.32 -3.49
CA GLU A 155 -33.73 -18.07 -3.28
C GLU A 155 -34.36 -19.07 -2.29
N SER A 156 -35.43 -18.60 -1.66
CA SER A 156 -36.41 -19.21 -0.75
C SER A 156 -37.09 -20.51 -1.24
N ASN A 157 -36.46 -21.26 -2.14
CA ASN A 157 -37.02 -22.42 -2.84
C ASN A 157 -36.29 -23.74 -2.57
N LEU A 158 -35.18 -23.77 -1.81
CA LEU A 158 -34.52 -25.03 -1.43
C LEU A 158 -34.90 -25.44 0.00
N PRO A 159 -35.46 -26.65 0.21
CA PRO A 159 -35.74 -27.15 1.55
C PRO A 159 -34.44 -27.30 2.35
N PHE A 160 -34.51 -27.12 3.68
CA PHE A 160 -33.39 -27.24 4.64
C PHE A 160 -32.55 -28.53 4.50
N THR A 161 -33.09 -29.55 3.85
CA THR A 161 -32.42 -30.82 3.53
C THR A 161 -31.50 -30.78 2.30
N CYS A 162 -31.44 -29.68 1.55
CA CYS A 162 -30.54 -29.53 0.39
C CYS A 162 -29.11 -29.18 0.83
N LEU A 163 -28.47 -30.09 1.56
CA LEU A 163 -27.03 -30.10 1.89
C LEU A 163 -26.14 -30.40 0.66
N LEU A 164 -26.77 -30.65 -0.50
CA LEU A 164 -26.16 -31.15 -1.72
C LEU A 164 -25.87 -30.08 -2.78
N SER A 165 -26.24 -28.82 -2.58
CA SER A 165 -26.17 -27.79 -3.65
C SER A 165 -24.78 -27.66 -4.29
N ASN A 166 -23.71 -27.91 -3.53
CA ASN A 166 -22.33 -27.90 -4.04
C ASN A 166 -21.99 -29.14 -4.89
N TYR A 167 -22.57 -30.30 -4.58
CA TYR A 167 -22.40 -31.54 -5.36
C TYR A 167 -23.17 -31.52 -6.69
N LEU A 168 -23.98 -30.48 -6.94
CA LEU A 168 -24.69 -30.27 -8.20
C LEU A 168 -23.83 -29.52 -9.25
N SER A 169 -22.62 -29.09 -8.88
CA SER A 169 -21.71 -28.43 -9.82
C SER A 169 -20.96 -29.44 -10.67
N VAL A 170 -21.40 -29.62 -11.92
CA VAL A 170 -20.74 -30.47 -12.92
C VAL A 170 -19.50 -29.84 -13.56
N THR A 171 -19.11 -28.63 -13.13
CA THR A 171 -17.94 -27.92 -13.64
C THR A 171 -16.64 -28.58 -13.16
N PRO A 172 -15.74 -29.01 -14.05
CA PRO A 172 -14.47 -29.61 -13.64
C PRO A 172 -13.67 -28.70 -12.69
N GLY A 173 -13.23 -29.24 -11.55
CA GLY A 173 -12.43 -28.52 -10.55
C GLY A 173 -13.22 -27.68 -9.54
N SER A 174 -14.55 -27.57 -9.67
CA SER A 174 -15.41 -26.86 -8.70
C SER A 174 -15.40 -27.47 -7.29
N MET A 175 -15.03 -28.75 -7.18
CA MET A 175 -14.96 -29.52 -5.93
C MET A 175 -13.53 -29.72 -5.42
N LYS A 176 -12.57 -28.94 -5.93
CA LYS A 176 -11.19 -28.96 -5.43
C LYS A 176 -11.18 -28.50 -3.97
N GLY A 177 -10.70 -29.35 -3.06
CA GLY A 177 -10.74 -29.12 -1.61
C GLY A 177 -11.69 -30.05 -0.86
N LEU A 178 -12.45 -30.92 -1.55
CA LEU A 178 -13.24 -31.97 -0.90
C LEU A 178 -12.36 -33.17 -0.50
N VAL A 179 -12.49 -33.64 0.74
CA VAL A 179 -11.79 -34.81 1.27
C VAL A 179 -12.78 -35.86 1.79
N LYS A 180 -12.33 -37.12 1.82
CA LYS A 180 -13.11 -38.23 2.36
C LYS A 180 -13.45 -37.99 3.83
N HIS A 181 -14.67 -38.34 4.21
CA HIS A 181 -15.11 -38.20 5.59
C HIS A 181 -14.46 -39.30 6.47
N PRO A 182 -13.57 -38.96 7.43
CA PRO A 182 -12.74 -39.95 8.14
C PRO A 182 -13.51 -40.84 9.12
N PHE A 183 -14.77 -40.51 9.41
CA PHE A 183 -15.64 -41.28 10.33
C PHE A 183 -16.88 -41.87 9.66
N ALA A 184 -17.02 -41.75 8.33
CA ALA A 184 -18.23 -42.17 7.60
C ALA A 184 -17.88 -42.77 6.24
N ASP A 185 -17.23 -43.93 6.25
CA ASP A 185 -16.63 -44.56 5.07
C ASP A 185 -17.62 -44.89 3.93
N GLN A 186 -18.91 -45.05 4.26
CA GLN A 186 -19.96 -45.40 3.28
C GLN A 186 -20.67 -44.17 2.69
N LEU A 187 -20.40 -42.97 3.20
CA LEU A 187 -21.14 -41.77 2.83
C LEU A 187 -21.02 -41.45 1.34
N ASP A 188 -19.83 -41.61 0.78
CA ASP A 188 -19.55 -41.37 -0.64
C ASP A 188 -20.33 -42.33 -1.55
N ASP A 189 -20.43 -43.61 -1.16
CA ASP A 189 -21.19 -44.63 -1.88
C ASP A 189 -22.70 -44.37 -1.79
N GLU A 190 -23.18 -43.94 -0.62
CA GLU A 190 -24.57 -43.53 -0.41
C GLU A 190 -24.94 -42.32 -1.28
N LEU A 191 -24.07 -41.30 -1.35
CA LEU A 191 -24.27 -40.13 -2.21
C LEU A 191 -24.33 -40.53 -3.69
N ARG A 192 -23.42 -41.40 -4.15
CA ARG A 192 -23.45 -41.94 -5.52
C ARG A 192 -24.67 -42.79 -5.84
N SER A 193 -25.28 -43.42 -4.83
CA SER A 193 -26.52 -44.18 -5.04
C SER A 193 -27.72 -43.28 -5.34
N VAL A 194 -27.67 -42.02 -4.87
CA VAL A 194 -28.68 -41.00 -5.13
C VAL A 194 -28.44 -40.34 -6.48
N ASP A 195 -27.19 -39.98 -6.78
CA ASP A 195 -26.80 -39.38 -8.06
C ASP A 195 -25.41 -39.90 -8.51
N PRO A 196 -25.36 -40.74 -9.56
CA PRO A 196 -24.10 -41.30 -10.08
C PRO A 196 -23.11 -40.28 -10.64
N GLU A 197 -23.57 -39.07 -10.99
CA GLU A 197 -22.73 -38.00 -11.54
C GLU A 197 -22.07 -37.14 -10.45
N ILE A 198 -22.36 -37.40 -9.17
CA ILE A 198 -21.77 -36.67 -8.05
C ILE A 198 -20.24 -36.81 -8.05
N PRO A 199 -19.49 -35.70 -8.06
CA PRO A 199 -18.05 -35.71 -7.87
C PRO A 199 -17.71 -36.18 -6.44
N LEU A 200 -16.86 -37.20 -6.34
CA LEU A 200 -16.36 -37.72 -5.07
C LEU A 200 -14.99 -37.14 -4.71
N PRO A 201 -14.67 -37.03 -3.42
CA PRO A 201 -13.31 -36.71 -2.98
C PRO A 201 -12.32 -37.77 -3.47
N THR A 202 -11.11 -37.33 -3.76
CA THR A 202 -10.02 -38.23 -4.21
C THR A 202 -8.92 -38.38 -3.17
N GLU A 203 -8.90 -37.53 -2.14
CA GLU A 203 -7.90 -37.52 -1.07
C GLU A 203 -8.55 -37.77 0.30
N THR A 204 -7.83 -38.44 1.19
CA THR A 204 -8.10 -38.56 2.63
C THR A 204 -7.47 -37.40 3.42
N VAL A 205 -7.83 -37.25 4.69
CA VAL A 205 -7.23 -36.25 5.58
C VAL A 205 -5.73 -36.48 5.72
N GLU A 206 -5.34 -37.74 5.89
CA GLU A 206 -3.96 -38.20 6.04
C GLU A 206 -3.16 -37.91 4.78
N GLU A 207 -3.71 -38.17 3.58
CA GLU A 207 -3.05 -37.86 2.31
C GLU A 207 -2.87 -36.35 2.09
N VAL A 208 -3.85 -35.53 2.49
CA VAL A 208 -3.74 -34.07 2.42
C VAL A 208 -2.66 -33.57 3.39
N VAL A 209 -2.67 -34.04 4.63
CA VAL A 209 -1.65 -33.69 5.62
C VAL A 209 -0.28 -34.16 5.13
N ASP A 210 -0.12 -35.40 4.67
CA ASP A 210 1.12 -35.90 4.10
C ASP A 210 1.60 -35.06 2.92
N ARG A 211 0.71 -34.67 2.00
CA ARG A 211 1.04 -33.84 0.85
C ARG A 211 1.55 -32.48 1.29
N ILE A 212 0.87 -31.82 2.21
CA ILE A 212 1.23 -30.48 2.70
C ILE A 212 2.52 -30.55 3.53
N MET A 213 2.63 -31.56 4.40
CA MET A 213 3.79 -31.75 5.26
C MET A 213 5.02 -32.31 4.52
N SER A 214 4.84 -32.99 3.40
CA SER A 214 5.95 -33.40 2.53
C SER A 214 6.67 -32.20 1.92
N GLY A 215 6.00 -31.05 1.80
CA GLY A 215 6.61 -29.78 1.49
C GLY A 215 7.42 -29.16 2.64
N ILE A 216 7.36 -29.72 3.86
CA ILE A 216 7.87 -29.14 5.12
C ILE A 216 8.94 -30.03 5.78
N LEU A 217 8.88 -31.36 5.60
CA LEU A 217 9.86 -32.31 6.16
C LEU A 217 11.25 -32.26 5.49
N THR A 218 11.37 -31.52 4.41
CA THR A 218 12.66 -31.03 3.93
C THR A 218 12.85 -29.61 4.42
N ALA A 219 13.69 -29.42 5.44
CA ALA A 219 14.48 -28.19 5.57
C ALA A 219 15.51 -28.12 4.42
N SER A 220 14.96 -28.12 3.22
CA SER A 220 15.55 -27.80 1.93
C SER A 220 14.50 -26.87 1.34
N GLN A 221 14.93 -25.72 0.86
CA GLN A 221 14.08 -24.66 0.30
C GLN A 221 12.90 -25.23 -0.50
N PRO A 222 11.74 -24.54 -0.49
CA PRO A 222 10.52 -25.04 -1.11
C PRO A 222 10.81 -25.54 -2.51
N ILE A 223 10.53 -26.82 -2.75
CA ILE A 223 10.42 -27.34 -4.11
C ILE A 223 9.08 -26.81 -4.64
N VAL A 224 9.09 -25.54 -5.05
CA VAL A 224 8.60 -25.18 -6.39
C VAL A 224 9.17 -26.26 -7.30
N VAL A 225 8.39 -26.84 -8.23
CA VAL A 225 8.97 -27.66 -9.31
C VAL A 225 10.26 -26.98 -9.69
N GLN A 226 11.40 -27.61 -9.35
CA GLN A 226 12.68 -26.94 -9.40
C GLN A 226 12.98 -26.86 -10.88
N VAL A 227 12.49 -25.80 -11.51
CA VAL A 227 13.08 -25.33 -12.73
C VAL A 227 14.41 -24.80 -12.23
N ASP A 228 15.40 -25.69 -12.13
CA ASP A 228 16.82 -25.35 -12.04
C ASP A 228 17.21 -24.69 -13.37
N THR A 229 16.56 -23.58 -13.67
CA THR A 229 16.98 -22.62 -14.66
C THR A 229 17.84 -21.66 -13.86
N PRO A 230 19.18 -21.78 -13.92
CA PRO A 230 20.08 -20.76 -13.42
C PRO A 230 19.54 -19.36 -13.76
N GLU A 231 19.70 -18.38 -12.87
CA GLU A 231 19.22 -17.01 -13.15
C GLU A 231 19.76 -16.49 -14.51
N ALA A 232 20.95 -16.94 -14.92
CA ALA A 232 21.52 -16.69 -16.23
C ALA A 232 20.67 -17.18 -17.42
N GLU A 233 19.94 -18.28 -17.27
CA GLU A 233 19.03 -18.82 -18.30
C GLU A 233 17.67 -18.09 -18.35
N LEU A 234 17.30 -17.34 -17.30
CA LEU A 234 16.14 -16.43 -17.33
C LEU A 234 16.42 -15.18 -18.16
N ILE A 235 17.69 -14.79 -18.31
CA ILE A 235 18.13 -13.70 -19.18
C ILE A 235 18.08 -14.20 -20.63
N ARG A 236 16.97 -13.92 -21.29
CA ARG A 236 16.67 -14.30 -22.68
C ARG A 236 15.82 -13.21 -23.32
N PRO A 237 15.70 -13.17 -24.66
CA PRO A 237 14.88 -12.16 -25.33
C PRO A 237 13.48 -12.07 -24.72
N VAL A 238 13.12 -10.86 -24.27
CA VAL A 238 11.79 -10.59 -23.76
C VAL A 238 10.80 -10.58 -24.92
N GLU A 239 9.72 -11.36 -24.82
CA GLU A 239 8.69 -11.44 -25.87
C GLU A 239 7.30 -11.05 -25.36
N LYS A 240 6.91 -11.55 -24.19
CA LYS A 240 5.63 -11.33 -23.51
C LYS A 240 5.88 -11.00 -22.03
N THR A 241 5.74 -9.73 -21.70
CA THR A 241 5.99 -9.21 -20.35
C THR A 241 4.68 -8.92 -19.62
N LEU A 242 4.61 -9.34 -18.36
CA LEU A 242 3.64 -8.80 -17.40
C LEU A 242 4.11 -7.42 -16.95
N ILE A 243 3.22 -6.42 -17.00
CA ILE A 243 3.47 -5.09 -16.43
C ILE A 243 2.67 -4.98 -15.14
N HIS A 244 3.39 -4.98 -14.03
CA HIS A 244 2.84 -4.83 -12.68
C HIS A 244 2.95 -3.36 -12.26
N ALA A 245 2.08 -2.53 -12.80
CA ALA A 245 2.07 -1.10 -12.52
C ALA A 245 0.68 -0.52 -12.75
N ARG A 246 0.45 0.70 -12.24
CA ARG A 246 -0.74 1.50 -12.50
C ARG A 246 -0.39 2.93 -12.92
N GLY A 247 -1.39 3.74 -13.23
CA GLY A 247 -1.24 5.18 -13.45
C GLY A 247 -0.18 5.55 -14.49
N CYS A 248 0.53 6.66 -14.27
CA CYS A 248 1.58 7.14 -15.17
C CYS A 248 2.68 6.09 -15.43
N THR A 249 3.07 5.34 -14.39
CA THR A 249 4.08 4.28 -14.54
C THR A 249 3.61 3.20 -15.52
N ALA A 250 2.36 2.75 -15.42
CA ALA A 250 1.81 1.78 -16.38
C ALA A 250 1.80 2.35 -17.80
N VAL A 251 1.39 3.60 -17.98
CA VAL A 251 1.38 4.28 -19.30
C VAL A 251 2.77 4.27 -19.92
N LYS A 252 3.81 4.68 -19.17
CA LYS A 252 5.19 4.69 -19.64
C LYS A 252 5.68 3.29 -20.02
N LEU A 253 5.51 2.31 -19.13
CA LEU A 253 5.99 0.94 -19.38
C LEU A 253 5.29 0.28 -20.56
N VAL A 254 3.96 0.44 -20.67
CA VAL A 254 3.18 -0.09 -21.79
C VAL A 254 3.59 0.56 -23.10
N SER A 255 3.81 1.89 -23.13
CA SER A 255 4.28 2.59 -24.34
C SER A 255 5.60 2.02 -24.83
N LYS A 256 6.59 1.91 -23.94
CA LYS A 256 7.94 1.44 -24.29
C LYS A 256 8.00 -0.05 -24.62
N ALA A 257 7.18 -0.87 -23.96
CA ALA A 257 7.02 -2.27 -24.36
C ALA A 257 6.46 -2.38 -25.79
N LYS A 258 5.43 -1.60 -26.14
CA LYS A 258 4.84 -1.59 -27.48
C LYS A 258 5.78 -1.04 -28.55
N GLU A 259 6.52 0.02 -28.27
CA GLU A 259 7.55 0.58 -29.17
C GLU A 259 8.64 -0.46 -29.50
N ARG A 260 8.96 -1.35 -28.55
CA ARG A 260 9.88 -2.48 -28.75
C ARG A 260 9.25 -3.73 -29.37
N GLY A 261 7.95 -3.71 -29.69
CA GLY A 261 7.23 -4.85 -30.28
C GLY A 261 6.95 -5.99 -29.29
N LEU A 262 6.95 -5.71 -27.99
CA LEU A 262 6.67 -6.70 -26.95
C LEU A 262 5.16 -6.91 -26.77
N LYS A 263 4.77 -8.15 -26.50
CA LYS A 263 3.43 -8.50 -26.03
C LYS A 263 3.31 -8.09 -24.56
N VAL A 264 2.18 -7.47 -24.20
CA VAL A 264 1.98 -6.93 -22.86
C VAL A 264 0.81 -7.63 -22.19
N VAL A 265 1.02 -8.10 -20.97
CA VAL A 265 -0.04 -8.47 -20.03
C VAL A 265 -0.08 -7.37 -18.97
N LEU A 266 -1.04 -6.46 -19.08
CA LEU A 266 -1.27 -5.43 -18.07
C LEU A 266 -2.24 -5.99 -17.04
N VAL A 267 -1.85 -5.92 -15.77
CA VAL A 267 -2.70 -6.29 -14.64
C VAL A 267 -3.22 -5.02 -13.98
N GLN A 268 -4.53 -4.90 -13.75
CA GLN A 268 -5.16 -3.74 -13.10
C GLN A 268 -6.11 -4.19 -11.99
N SER A 269 -6.30 -3.37 -10.97
CA SER A 269 -7.37 -3.52 -9.99
C SER A 269 -8.73 -3.16 -10.58
N ASP A 270 -9.83 -3.44 -9.86
CA ASP A 270 -11.19 -3.07 -10.29
C ASP A 270 -11.32 -1.56 -10.67
N PRO A 271 -10.87 -0.60 -9.85
CA PRO A 271 -10.96 0.82 -10.19
C PRO A 271 -10.06 1.27 -11.35
N ASP A 272 -8.99 0.53 -11.65
CA ASP A 272 -8.03 0.90 -12.71
C ASP A 272 -8.34 0.21 -14.07
N MET A 273 -9.40 -0.61 -14.17
CA MET A 273 -9.76 -1.30 -15.41
C MET A 273 -10.10 -0.33 -16.55
N GLU A 274 -10.61 0.86 -16.25
CA GLU A 274 -10.93 1.90 -17.23
C GLU A 274 -9.84 2.99 -17.33
N SER A 275 -8.62 2.70 -16.85
CA SER A 275 -7.49 3.64 -16.89
C SER A 275 -6.96 3.88 -18.32
N VAL A 276 -6.14 4.94 -18.48
CA VAL A 276 -5.45 5.21 -19.76
C VAL A 276 -4.55 4.04 -20.16
N ALA A 277 -3.84 3.42 -19.21
CA ALA A 277 -2.98 2.28 -19.49
C ALA A 277 -3.79 1.05 -19.97
N ALA A 278 -4.98 0.84 -19.39
CA ALA A 278 -5.89 -0.23 -19.82
C ALA A 278 -6.32 -0.04 -21.29
N ASP A 279 -6.69 1.17 -21.71
CA ASP A 279 -7.05 1.47 -23.10
C ASP A 279 -5.90 1.20 -24.09
N MET A 280 -4.66 1.37 -23.66
CA MET A 280 -3.48 1.14 -24.52
C MET A 280 -3.31 -0.33 -24.92
N VAL A 281 -3.86 -1.26 -24.15
CA VAL A 281 -3.76 -2.72 -24.38
C VAL A 281 -5.10 -3.38 -24.71
N ARG A 282 -6.22 -2.77 -24.32
CA ARG A 282 -7.57 -3.29 -24.53
C ARG A 282 -7.85 -3.50 -26.01
N ASP A 283 -8.34 -4.70 -26.33
CA ASP A 283 -8.67 -5.15 -27.69
C ASP A 283 -7.52 -4.98 -28.72
N LYS A 284 -6.27 -4.90 -28.25
CA LYS A 284 -5.09 -4.84 -29.12
C LYS A 284 -4.52 -6.24 -29.31
N GLU A 285 -4.26 -6.60 -30.55
CA GLU A 285 -3.69 -7.90 -30.91
C GLU A 285 -2.37 -8.15 -30.16
N GLY A 286 -2.23 -9.33 -29.56
CA GLY A 286 -1.02 -9.72 -28.82
C GLY A 286 -0.89 -9.13 -27.41
N HIS A 287 -1.79 -8.25 -26.99
CA HIS A 287 -1.83 -7.70 -25.63
C HIS A 287 -3.00 -8.29 -24.82
N SER A 288 -2.92 -8.18 -23.50
CA SER A 288 -3.95 -8.69 -22.58
C SER A 288 -4.10 -7.74 -21.40
N LEU A 289 -5.35 -7.44 -21.07
CA LEU A 289 -5.75 -6.71 -19.86
C LEU A 289 -6.41 -7.72 -18.92
N VAL A 290 -5.90 -7.84 -17.70
CA VAL A 290 -6.41 -8.79 -16.71
C VAL A 290 -6.73 -8.08 -15.41
N CYS A 291 -7.94 -8.27 -14.90
CA CYS A 291 -8.31 -7.77 -13.57
C CYS A 291 -7.66 -8.66 -12.49
N ILE A 292 -6.94 -8.04 -11.56
CA ILE A 292 -6.39 -8.68 -10.35
C ILE A 292 -7.48 -8.83 -9.28
N GLY A 293 -8.48 -7.95 -9.31
CA GLY A 293 -9.53 -7.79 -8.30
C GLY A 293 -9.08 -6.95 -7.11
N GLY A 294 -10.05 -6.43 -6.37
CA GLY A 294 -9.85 -5.58 -5.20
C GLY A 294 -9.86 -4.09 -5.55
N ASN A 295 -10.20 -3.27 -4.56
CA ASN A 295 -10.24 -1.81 -4.67
C ASN A 295 -9.00 -1.16 -4.06
N THR A 296 -8.47 -1.76 -3.00
CA THR A 296 -7.29 -1.24 -2.29
C THR A 296 -6.00 -1.86 -2.80
N SER A 297 -4.86 -1.23 -2.48
CA SER A 297 -3.54 -1.77 -2.84
C SER A 297 -3.28 -3.15 -2.22
N ASP A 298 -3.73 -3.37 -0.98
CA ASP A 298 -3.53 -4.64 -0.25
C ASP A 298 -4.29 -5.81 -0.88
N GLU A 299 -5.49 -5.56 -1.39
CA GLU A 299 -6.31 -6.56 -2.08
C GLU A 299 -5.78 -6.88 -3.49
N SER A 300 -5.13 -5.89 -4.14
CA SER A 300 -4.75 -5.94 -5.56
C SER A 300 -3.23 -6.00 -5.77
N TYR A 301 -2.57 -4.86 -5.97
CA TYR A 301 -1.15 -4.75 -6.38
C TYR A 301 -0.13 -5.24 -5.34
N LEU A 302 -0.51 -5.38 -4.06
CA LEU A 302 0.33 -5.99 -3.02
C LEU A 302 0.04 -7.49 -2.84
N ASN A 303 -0.91 -8.03 -3.58
CA ASN A 303 -1.22 -9.45 -3.60
C ASN A 303 -0.31 -10.19 -4.60
N ALA A 304 0.92 -10.45 -4.17
CA ALA A 304 1.93 -11.16 -4.94
C ALA A 304 1.43 -12.47 -5.55
N LEU A 305 0.62 -13.25 -4.84
CA LEU A 305 0.12 -14.54 -5.31
C LEU A 305 -0.86 -14.39 -6.47
N SER A 306 -1.75 -13.38 -6.43
CA SER A 306 -2.66 -13.08 -7.55
C SER A 306 -1.88 -12.67 -8.79
N VAL A 307 -0.88 -11.79 -8.64
CA VAL A 307 -0.03 -11.32 -9.75
C VAL A 307 0.72 -12.49 -10.40
N LEU A 308 1.31 -13.37 -9.58
CA LEU A 308 2.02 -14.57 -10.06
C LEU A 308 1.08 -15.55 -10.78
N SER A 309 -0.10 -15.81 -10.21
CA SER A 309 -1.08 -16.71 -10.80
C SER A 309 -1.56 -16.21 -12.17
N ILE A 310 -1.74 -14.89 -12.31
CA ILE A 310 -2.05 -14.26 -13.60
C ILE A 310 -0.88 -14.42 -14.57
N GLY A 311 0.36 -14.15 -14.13
CA GLY A 311 1.56 -14.34 -14.95
C GLY A 311 1.67 -15.76 -15.51
N GLU A 312 1.45 -16.77 -14.67
CA GLU A 312 1.45 -18.19 -15.08
C GLU A 312 0.31 -18.51 -16.05
N ALA A 313 -0.93 -18.10 -15.74
CA ALA A 313 -2.08 -18.34 -16.59
C ALA A 313 -1.94 -17.67 -17.97
N GLN A 314 -1.24 -16.53 -18.02
CA GLN A 314 -0.97 -15.78 -19.25
C GLN A 314 0.30 -16.23 -19.96
N GLY A 315 1.10 -17.13 -19.37
CA GLY A 315 2.34 -17.65 -19.96
C GLY A 315 3.34 -16.55 -20.31
N VAL A 316 3.59 -15.63 -19.39
CA VAL A 316 4.57 -14.55 -19.57
C VAL A 316 5.99 -15.08 -19.39
N ASP A 317 6.95 -14.56 -20.16
CA ASP A 317 8.38 -14.89 -19.98
C ASP A 317 9.09 -13.91 -19.04
N SER A 318 8.55 -12.70 -18.85
CA SER A 318 9.11 -11.69 -17.98
C SER A 318 8.05 -10.91 -17.20
N LEU A 319 8.47 -10.25 -16.12
CA LEU A 319 7.66 -9.37 -15.30
C LEU A 319 8.42 -8.06 -15.05
N HIS A 320 7.83 -6.94 -15.46
CA HIS A 320 8.30 -5.61 -15.10
C HIS A 320 7.53 -5.12 -13.85
N PRO A 321 8.20 -4.90 -12.71
CA PRO A 321 7.51 -4.68 -11.44
C PRO A 321 7.09 -3.22 -11.21
N GLY A 322 7.52 -2.31 -12.09
CA GLY A 322 7.14 -0.91 -12.05
C GLY A 322 7.84 -0.12 -10.95
N ILE A 323 7.09 0.79 -10.33
CA ILE A 323 7.55 1.69 -9.26
C ILE A 323 6.58 1.52 -8.09
N GLY A 324 7.11 1.35 -6.88
CA GLY A 324 6.30 1.06 -5.68
C GLY A 324 5.77 -0.38 -5.65
N PHE A 325 4.76 -0.63 -4.82
CA PHE A 325 4.20 -1.97 -4.60
C PHE A 325 5.29 -3.02 -4.29
N LEU A 326 5.39 -4.05 -5.13
CA LEU A 326 6.30 -5.19 -4.98
C LEU A 326 7.65 -5.00 -5.71
N SER A 327 7.92 -3.81 -6.27
CA SER A 327 9.13 -3.58 -7.09
C SER A 327 10.45 -3.60 -6.33
N GLU A 328 10.41 -3.36 -5.02
CA GLU A 328 11.58 -3.44 -4.15
C GLU A 328 11.48 -4.63 -3.17
N ASP A 329 10.55 -5.56 -3.39
CA ASP A 329 10.40 -6.75 -2.56
C ASP A 329 11.30 -7.88 -3.08
N PRO A 330 12.40 -8.21 -2.38
CA PRO A 330 13.31 -9.28 -2.79
C PRO A 330 12.64 -10.66 -2.77
N ASN A 331 11.66 -10.90 -1.89
CA ASN A 331 10.95 -12.17 -1.83
C ASN A 331 10.03 -12.34 -3.03
N PHE A 332 9.33 -11.28 -3.43
CA PHE A 332 8.56 -11.31 -4.66
C PHE A 332 9.46 -11.58 -5.88
N ALA A 333 10.57 -10.85 -6.00
CA ALA A 333 11.52 -11.04 -7.10
C ALA A 333 12.13 -12.46 -7.12
N ARG A 334 12.34 -13.07 -5.95
CA ARG A 334 12.79 -14.46 -5.79
C ARG A 334 11.74 -15.45 -6.29
N ILE A 335 10.48 -15.30 -5.89
CA ILE A 335 9.40 -16.21 -6.28
C ILE A 335 9.10 -16.11 -7.78
N VAL A 336 9.14 -14.89 -8.35
CA VAL A 336 8.99 -14.68 -9.82
C VAL A 336 10.05 -15.50 -10.57
N ARG A 337 11.32 -15.39 -10.16
CA ARG A 337 12.44 -16.14 -10.79
C ARG A 337 12.30 -17.65 -10.61
N GLN A 338 11.92 -18.12 -9.41
CA GLN A 338 11.70 -19.54 -9.14
C GLN A 338 10.60 -20.16 -10.02
N ARG A 339 9.65 -19.36 -10.49
CA ARG A 339 8.59 -19.78 -11.42
C ARG A 339 9.01 -19.69 -12.90
N GLY A 340 10.29 -19.48 -13.20
CA GLY A 340 10.80 -19.45 -14.57
C GLY A 340 10.53 -18.14 -15.33
N VAL A 341 10.13 -17.08 -14.61
CA VAL A 341 9.83 -15.75 -15.17
C VAL A 341 11.00 -14.81 -14.90
N ASN A 342 11.43 -14.08 -15.92
CA ASN A 342 12.49 -13.08 -15.79
C ASN A 342 11.96 -11.83 -15.07
N PHE A 343 12.47 -11.54 -13.87
CA PHE A 343 12.17 -10.31 -13.16
C PHE A 343 13.01 -9.16 -13.74
N ILE A 344 12.37 -8.18 -14.40
CA ILE A 344 13.05 -7.04 -15.02
C ILE A 344 13.44 -6.04 -13.92
N GLY A 345 14.57 -6.31 -13.28
CA GLY A 345 15.11 -5.54 -12.17
C GLY A 345 16.42 -6.12 -11.65
N PRO A 346 16.93 -5.62 -10.52
CA PRO A 346 18.18 -6.09 -9.93
C PRO A 346 18.10 -7.52 -9.39
N LYS A 347 19.27 -8.11 -9.12
CA LYS A 347 19.38 -9.41 -8.44
C LYS A 347 18.78 -9.33 -7.05
N VAL A 348 18.24 -10.46 -6.59
CA VAL A 348 17.64 -10.57 -5.25
C VAL A 348 18.64 -10.18 -4.15
N ASP A 349 19.88 -10.65 -4.24
CA ASP A 349 20.92 -10.35 -3.24
C ASP A 349 21.24 -8.85 -3.17
N SER A 350 21.25 -8.15 -4.31
CA SER A 350 21.43 -6.71 -4.37
C SER A 350 20.25 -5.97 -3.74
N MET A 351 19.01 -6.45 -3.99
CA MET A 351 17.79 -5.92 -3.37
C MET A 351 17.80 -6.11 -1.85
N GLU A 352 18.17 -7.28 -1.35
CA GLU A 352 18.25 -7.56 0.10
C GLU A 352 19.32 -6.72 0.79
N THR A 353 20.48 -6.56 0.14
CA THR A 353 21.59 -5.77 0.67
C THR A 353 21.22 -4.29 0.75
N MET A 354 20.65 -3.73 -0.32
CA MET A 354 20.38 -2.30 -0.42
C MET A 354 19.01 -1.88 0.15
N GLY A 355 18.03 -2.78 0.20
CA GLY A 355 16.72 -2.54 0.80
C GLY A 355 16.75 -2.55 2.33
N ASN A 356 17.74 -3.20 2.95
CA ASN A 356 17.98 -3.09 4.39
C ASN A 356 18.92 -1.92 4.68
N LYS A 357 18.41 -0.87 5.32
CA LYS A 357 19.17 0.35 5.65
C LYS A 357 20.50 0.09 6.36
N SER A 358 20.55 -0.84 7.31
CA SER A 358 21.78 -1.16 8.04
C SER A 358 22.80 -1.86 7.15
N ASN A 359 22.37 -2.81 6.32
CA ASN A 359 23.25 -3.49 5.37
C ASN A 359 23.75 -2.53 4.30
N ALA A 360 22.88 -1.66 3.77
CA ALA A 360 23.25 -0.64 2.80
C ALA A 360 24.32 0.31 3.38
N ILE A 361 24.10 0.84 4.59
CA ILE A 361 25.08 1.70 5.27
C ILE A 361 26.41 0.98 5.49
N ASN A 362 26.40 -0.24 6.02
CA ASN A 362 27.63 -1.00 6.27
C ASN A 362 28.40 -1.33 4.98
N THR A 363 27.68 -1.69 3.92
CA THR A 363 28.24 -1.97 2.59
C THR A 363 28.91 -0.71 2.04
N THR A 364 28.22 0.43 2.09
CA THR A 364 28.71 1.73 1.65
C THR A 364 29.93 2.21 2.45
N ILE A 365 29.94 2.02 3.78
CA ILE A 365 31.10 2.32 4.63
C ILE A 365 32.31 1.46 4.25
N SER A 366 32.10 0.17 3.95
CA SER A 366 33.19 -0.76 3.61
C SER A 366 33.97 -0.40 2.35
N ILE A 367 33.40 0.48 1.52
CA ILE A 367 33.97 0.97 0.28
C ILE A 367 34.32 2.47 0.33
N ASP A 368 34.43 3.03 1.54
CA ASP A 368 34.80 4.42 1.82
C ASP A 368 33.85 5.48 1.21
N VAL A 369 32.59 5.10 0.94
CA VAL A 369 31.58 6.09 0.54
C VAL A 369 31.02 6.75 1.82
N PRO A 370 31.01 8.09 1.92
CA PRO A 370 30.54 8.78 3.12
C PRO A 370 29.05 8.48 3.38
N VAL A 371 28.71 8.20 4.63
CA VAL A 371 27.33 8.10 5.13
C VAL A 371 27.09 9.19 6.18
N VAL A 372 25.83 9.46 6.54
CA VAL A 372 25.52 10.45 7.59
C VAL A 372 26.25 10.05 8.87
N PRO A 373 27.14 10.91 9.42
CA PRO A 373 27.93 10.55 10.59
C PRO A 373 27.04 10.30 11.81
N GLY A 374 27.37 9.29 12.60
CA GLY A 374 26.62 8.94 13.80
C GLY A 374 27.39 8.03 14.75
N SER A 375 26.85 7.81 15.94
CA SER A 375 27.30 6.74 16.81
C SER A 375 26.85 5.43 16.17
N HIS A 376 27.77 4.64 15.62
CA HIS A 376 27.48 3.33 15.04
C HIS A 376 27.04 2.33 16.13
N GLY A 377 25.85 2.55 16.71
CA GLY A 377 25.33 1.88 17.91
C GLY A 377 24.97 2.84 19.05
N ILE A 378 24.61 2.25 20.19
CA ILE A 378 24.22 2.96 21.42
C ILE A 378 25.45 3.62 22.04
N VAL A 379 25.25 4.82 22.58
CA VAL A 379 26.27 5.60 23.28
C VAL A 379 26.14 5.34 24.78
N GLU A 380 27.22 4.87 25.40
CA GLU A 380 27.21 4.39 26.79
C GLU A 380 27.10 5.50 27.83
N ASN A 381 27.71 6.65 27.59
CA ASN A 381 27.80 7.76 28.53
C ASN A 381 28.00 9.11 27.83
N ALA A 382 27.85 10.20 28.60
CA ALA A 382 27.93 11.55 28.09
C ALA A 382 29.32 11.95 27.60
N GLU A 383 30.38 11.38 28.18
CA GLU A 383 31.77 11.61 27.75
C GLU A 383 31.99 11.06 26.33
N ARG A 384 31.56 9.81 26.10
CA ARG A 384 31.60 9.19 24.78
C ARG A 384 30.69 9.92 23.80
N ALA A 385 29.54 10.42 24.27
CA ALA A 385 28.67 11.25 23.47
C ALA A 385 29.38 12.54 23.01
N ALA A 386 30.13 13.19 23.90
CA ALA A 386 30.89 14.39 23.57
C ALA A 386 31.99 14.10 22.55
N GLU A 387 32.77 13.03 22.74
CA GLU A 387 33.80 12.60 21.77
C GLU A 387 33.21 12.33 20.39
N ILE A 388 32.10 11.58 20.32
CA ILE A 388 31.43 11.28 19.05
C ILE A 388 30.90 12.57 18.42
N SER A 389 30.26 13.44 19.20
CA SER A 389 29.69 14.70 18.73
C SER A 389 30.77 15.66 18.22
N GLU A 390 31.96 15.68 18.84
CA GLU A 390 33.09 16.48 18.39
C GLU A 390 33.69 15.96 17.08
N ASN A 391 33.77 14.63 16.91
CA ASN A 391 34.19 14.01 15.65
C ASN A 391 33.18 14.24 14.51
N ILE A 392 31.89 14.22 14.81
CA ILE A 392 30.80 14.49 13.84
C ILE A 392 30.73 15.99 13.49
N GLY A 393 30.99 16.86 14.48
CA GLY A 393 30.79 18.30 14.40
C GLY A 393 29.33 18.70 14.66
N TYR A 394 29.15 19.76 15.44
CA TYR A 394 27.83 20.29 15.80
C TYR A 394 27.14 21.03 14.63
N PRO A 395 25.79 21.15 14.61
CA PRO A 395 24.86 20.52 15.54
C PRO A 395 24.74 19.00 15.33
N VAL A 396 24.45 18.28 16.42
CA VAL A 396 24.17 16.83 16.40
C VAL A 396 22.82 16.55 17.03
N LEU A 397 22.23 15.42 16.69
CA LEU A 397 20.93 14.98 17.20
C LEU A 397 21.15 13.80 18.15
N LEU A 398 20.70 13.95 19.40
CA LEU A 398 20.57 12.86 20.34
C LEU A 398 19.20 12.22 20.16
N LYS A 399 19.16 10.92 19.90
CA LYS A 399 17.91 10.15 19.74
C LYS A 399 17.89 8.95 20.67
N ALA A 400 16.79 8.77 21.38
CA ALA A 400 16.50 7.54 22.10
C ALA A 400 16.19 6.39 21.13
N VAL A 401 16.69 5.18 21.40
CA VAL A 401 16.47 3.99 20.54
C VAL A 401 14.98 3.64 20.38
N HIS A 402 14.17 3.90 21.41
CA HIS A 402 12.72 3.63 21.41
C HIS A 402 11.86 4.90 21.46
N GLY A 403 12.41 6.06 21.07
CA GLY A 403 11.71 7.33 21.09
C GLY A 403 10.67 7.49 19.96
N GLY A 404 9.51 8.05 20.28
CA GLY A 404 8.44 8.37 19.32
C GLY A 404 7.58 9.56 19.77
N GLY A 405 7.00 10.31 18.83
CA GLY A 405 6.11 11.45 19.11
C GLY A 405 6.80 12.71 19.63
N GLY A 406 8.05 12.95 19.23
CA GLY A 406 8.84 14.14 19.65
C GLY A 406 9.49 14.02 21.04
N LYS A 407 9.31 12.89 21.74
CA LYS A 407 9.93 12.61 23.04
C LYS A 407 11.23 11.83 22.89
N GLY A 408 12.25 12.19 23.66
CA GLY A 408 13.57 11.54 23.61
C GLY A 408 14.41 11.92 22.37
N ILE A 409 14.21 13.12 21.83
CA ILE A 409 15.03 13.70 20.76
C ILE A 409 15.49 15.09 21.19
N GLN A 410 16.80 15.36 21.14
CA GLN A 410 17.36 16.68 21.46
C GLN A 410 18.43 17.09 20.45
N VAL A 411 18.35 18.32 19.97
CA VAL A 411 19.40 18.94 19.16
C VAL A 411 20.45 19.50 20.10
N VAL A 412 21.70 19.09 19.92
CA VAL A 412 22.85 19.64 20.61
C VAL A 412 23.56 20.58 19.64
N GLU A 413 23.52 21.88 19.90
CA GLU A 413 24.12 22.88 19.01
C GLU A 413 25.58 23.18 19.35
N ARG A 414 25.97 22.97 20.61
CA ARG A 414 27.31 23.31 21.10
C ARG A 414 27.84 22.27 22.12
N PRO A 415 29.17 22.12 22.24
CA PRO A 415 29.77 21.14 23.14
C PRO A 415 29.30 21.23 24.60
N GLU A 416 29.04 22.43 25.11
CA GLU A 416 28.67 22.64 26.51
C GLU A 416 27.27 22.06 26.84
N GLN A 417 26.46 21.78 25.83
CA GLN A 417 25.11 21.26 25.98
C GLN A 417 25.07 19.72 26.04
N VAL A 418 26.09 19.01 25.53
CA VAL A 418 26.07 17.54 25.35
C VAL A 418 25.74 16.82 26.64
N HIS A 419 26.47 17.10 27.72
CA HIS A 419 26.30 16.38 28.98
C HIS A 419 24.88 16.54 29.55
N GLY A 420 24.38 17.78 29.57
CA GLY A 420 23.04 18.07 30.08
C GLY A 420 21.95 17.43 29.23
N LEU A 421 22.02 17.60 27.91
CA LEU A 421 21.02 17.07 26.98
C LEU A 421 21.07 15.54 26.88
N PHE A 422 22.25 14.92 26.96
CA PHE A 422 22.39 13.46 27.00
C PHE A 422 21.66 12.89 28.22
N HIS A 423 21.93 13.40 29.42
CA HIS A 423 21.23 12.95 30.64
C HIS A 423 19.72 13.21 30.58
N GLN A 424 19.31 14.34 30.01
CA GLN A 424 17.89 14.65 29.81
C GLN A 424 17.23 13.61 28.90
N VAL A 425 17.80 13.34 27.71
CA VAL A 425 17.27 12.35 26.75
C VAL A 425 17.26 10.96 27.36
N THR A 426 18.34 10.50 27.98
CA THR A 426 18.43 9.19 28.64
C THR A 426 17.34 9.03 29.70
N THR A 427 17.12 10.07 30.52
CA THR A 427 16.13 10.03 31.62
C THR A 427 14.70 10.07 31.08
N GLU A 428 14.44 10.93 30.11
CA GLU A 428 13.15 11.03 29.43
C GLU A 428 12.79 9.70 28.75
N ALA A 429 13.74 9.11 28.02
CA ALA A 429 13.59 7.84 27.34
C ALA A 429 13.31 6.70 28.33
N LYS A 430 14.07 6.63 29.42
CA LYS A 430 13.88 5.62 30.47
C LYS A 430 12.50 5.74 31.13
N ASN A 431 12.02 6.96 31.37
CA ASN A 431 10.72 7.19 32.00
C ASN A 431 9.55 6.94 31.04
N ALA A 432 9.70 7.27 29.76
CA ALA A 432 8.65 7.13 28.76
C ALA A 432 8.55 5.71 28.17
N PHE A 433 9.69 5.04 27.98
CA PHE A 433 9.80 3.81 27.20
C PHE A 433 10.50 2.65 27.92
N GLY A 434 10.92 2.84 29.18
CA GLY A 434 11.60 1.80 29.98
C GLY A 434 13.05 1.51 29.54
N ASN A 435 13.52 2.14 28.47
CA ASN A 435 14.89 2.01 27.95
C ASN A 435 15.51 3.42 27.78
N GLY A 436 16.70 3.62 28.35
CA GLY A 436 17.46 4.87 28.29
C GLY A 436 18.55 4.91 27.22
N ASP A 437 18.60 3.93 26.32
CA ASP A 437 19.61 3.86 25.27
C ASP A 437 19.47 5.03 24.28
N VAL A 438 20.58 5.70 24.01
CA VAL A 438 20.67 6.87 23.14
C VAL A 438 21.72 6.64 22.06
N TYR A 439 21.47 7.14 20.87
CA TYR A 439 22.43 7.20 19.78
C TYR A 439 22.51 8.64 19.22
N ILE A 440 23.59 8.94 18.51
CA ILE A 440 23.91 10.26 17.96
C ILE A 440 23.89 10.19 16.44
N GLU A 441 23.32 11.19 15.80
CA GLU A 441 23.44 11.42 14.36
C GLU A 441 23.84 12.87 14.10
N LYS A 442 24.45 13.16 12.97
CA LYS A 442 24.59 14.54 12.48
C LYS A 442 23.20 15.16 12.30
N PHE A 443 23.00 16.37 12.82
CA PHE A 443 21.77 17.12 12.56
C PHE A 443 21.96 17.95 11.28
N VAL A 444 21.38 17.49 10.18
CA VAL A 444 21.42 18.20 8.90
C VAL A 444 20.27 19.19 8.86
N THR A 445 20.59 20.49 8.95
CA THR A 445 19.59 21.58 9.01
C THR A 445 19.10 22.03 7.64
N SER A 446 20.00 22.01 6.66
CA SER A 446 19.77 22.47 5.29
C SER A 446 20.37 21.45 4.35
N LEU A 447 19.52 20.75 3.60
CA LEU A 447 19.95 19.69 2.71
C LEU A 447 19.40 19.85 1.30
N ARG A 448 20.23 19.52 0.33
CA ARG A 448 19.81 19.20 -1.02
C ARG A 448 19.67 17.69 -1.16
N HIS A 449 18.54 17.25 -1.68
CA HIS A 449 18.31 15.86 -2.05
C HIS A 449 18.90 15.66 -3.44
N ILE A 450 20.04 14.97 -3.51
CA ILE A 450 20.76 14.70 -4.74
C ILE A 450 20.71 13.22 -5.05
N GLU A 451 20.46 12.85 -6.29
CA GLU A 451 20.44 11.45 -6.67
C GLU A 451 21.10 11.18 -8.01
N VAL A 452 21.61 9.96 -8.18
CA VAL A 452 22.40 9.57 -9.35
C VAL A 452 21.80 8.35 -10.01
N GLN A 453 21.42 8.50 -11.28
CA GLN A 453 20.89 7.41 -12.09
C GLN A 453 22.01 6.48 -12.56
N ILE A 454 21.82 5.18 -12.37
CA ILE A 454 22.70 4.15 -12.89
C ILE A 454 21.94 3.18 -13.81
N LEU A 455 22.67 2.60 -14.76
CA LEU A 455 22.34 1.38 -15.47
C LEU A 455 23.50 0.39 -15.32
N ARG A 456 23.21 -0.88 -15.09
CA ARG A 456 24.22 -1.94 -15.11
C ARG A 456 23.69 -3.17 -15.84
N ASP A 457 24.44 -3.66 -16.83
CA ASP A 457 24.08 -4.87 -17.57
C ASP A 457 24.56 -6.15 -16.87
N THR A 458 24.21 -7.30 -17.44
CA THR A 458 24.57 -8.62 -16.94
C THR A 458 26.03 -9.01 -17.20
N GLU A 459 26.75 -8.24 -18.02
CA GLU A 459 28.20 -8.41 -18.28
C GLU A 459 29.06 -7.60 -17.29
N GLY A 460 28.42 -6.86 -16.38
CA GLY A 460 29.08 -6.06 -15.36
C GLY A 460 29.49 -4.66 -15.81
N ASN A 461 28.98 -4.17 -16.95
CA ASN A 461 29.22 -2.81 -17.40
C ASN A 461 28.27 -1.85 -16.68
N THR A 462 28.83 -0.91 -15.92
CA THR A 462 28.07 0.16 -15.24
C THR A 462 28.13 1.46 -16.04
N ARG A 463 26.99 2.16 -16.12
CA ARG A 463 26.85 3.46 -16.76
C ARG A 463 26.09 4.40 -15.82
N VAL A 464 26.79 5.43 -15.35
CA VAL A 464 26.17 6.57 -14.63
C VAL A 464 25.58 7.51 -15.66
N LEU A 465 24.26 7.71 -15.64
CA LEU A 465 23.56 8.47 -16.69
C LEU A 465 23.48 9.96 -16.41
N GLY A 466 23.41 10.36 -15.14
CA GLY A 466 23.27 11.75 -14.76
C GLY A 466 22.88 11.91 -13.30
N LEU A 467 22.78 13.18 -12.89
CA LEU A 467 22.37 13.61 -11.55
C LEU A 467 20.96 14.19 -11.60
N ARG A 468 20.18 14.07 -10.54
CA ARG A 468 18.95 14.84 -10.34
C ARG A 468 18.97 15.55 -8.99
N ASP A 469 18.38 16.74 -8.96
CA ASP A 469 18.11 17.49 -7.72
C ASP A 469 16.60 17.41 -7.46
N CYS A 470 16.24 16.79 -6.34
CA CYS A 470 14.86 16.50 -5.95
C CYS A 470 14.45 17.27 -4.69
N SER A 471 15.11 18.41 -4.43
CA SER A 471 14.96 19.12 -3.15
C SER A 471 13.61 19.84 -3.00
N VAL A 472 12.88 20.09 -4.09
CA VAL A 472 11.52 20.66 -4.01
C VAL A 472 10.55 19.54 -3.64
N GLN A 473 10.26 19.42 -2.34
CA GLN A 473 9.44 18.35 -1.78
C GLN A 473 8.46 18.85 -0.71
N ARG A 474 7.36 18.10 -0.50
CA ARG A 474 6.37 18.32 0.56
C ARG A 474 6.27 17.08 1.43
N ASN A 475 6.52 17.17 2.73
CA ASN A 475 6.50 16.01 3.63
C ASN A 475 7.29 14.81 3.08
N ASN A 476 8.49 15.09 2.54
CA ASN A 476 9.39 14.11 1.89
C ASN A 476 8.86 13.51 0.58
N GLN A 477 7.78 14.03 0.00
CA GLN A 477 7.31 13.68 -1.34
C GLN A 477 7.84 14.69 -2.36
N LYS A 478 8.62 14.21 -3.33
CA LYS A 478 9.19 15.02 -4.41
C LYS A 478 8.06 15.60 -5.27
N LEU A 479 8.18 16.89 -5.65
CA LEU A 479 7.17 17.63 -6.43
C LEU A 479 7.74 18.13 -7.77
N MET A 480 9.00 18.55 -7.76
CA MET A 480 9.73 19.00 -8.94
C MET A 480 11.17 18.48 -8.90
N GLU A 481 11.68 18.06 -10.05
CA GLU A 481 12.98 17.41 -10.17
C GLU A 481 13.76 18.01 -11.32
N GLU A 482 15.00 18.41 -11.04
CA GLU A 482 15.88 19.06 -12.01
C GLU A 482 17.02 18.12 -12.44
N SER A 483 17.43 18.18 -13.70
CA SER A 483 18.49 17.30 -14.25
C SER A 483 19.91 17.66 -13.77
N SER A 484 20.05 18.65 -12.89
CA SER A 484 21.29 19.04 -12.24
C SER A 484 20.99 19.94 -11.05
N SER A 485 21.83 19.90 -10.02
CA SER A 485 21.76 20.82 -8.90
C SER A 485 22.48 22.14 -9.20
N THR A 486 21.89 23.26 -8.76
CA THR A 486 22.47 24.61 -8.82
C THR A 486 23.49 24.86 -7.71
N MET A 487 23.37 24.16 -6.58
CA MET A 487 24.20 24.39 -5.38
C MET A 487 25.30 23.35 -5.20
N LEU A 488 25.25 22.20 -5.89
CA LEU A 488 26.27 21.15 -5.75
C LEU A 488 27.56 21.52 -6.50
N PRO A 489 28.70 21.67 -5.80
CA PRO A 489 29.98 21.97 -6.43
C PRO A 489 30.44 20.87 -7.39
N ALA A 490 31.11 21.25 -8.48
CA ALA A 490 31.59 20.31 -9.49
C ALA A 490 32.51 19.20 -8.94
N LYS A 491 33.25 19.47 -7.85
CA LYS A 491 34.07 18.46 -7.16
C LYS A 491 33.21 17.39 -6.51
N LEU A 492 32.18 17.80 -5.76
CA LEU A 492 31.25 16.86 -5.11
C LEU A 492 30.38 16.13 -6.14
N LYS A 493 29.97 16.80 -7.24
CA LYS A 493 29.29 16.14 -8.38
C LYS A 493 30.13 14.98 -8.94
N LYS A 494 31.43 15.14 -9.11
CA LYS A 494 32.33 14.05 -9.55
C LYS A 494 32.41 12.93 -8.52
N SER A 495 32.46 13.26 -7.23
CA SER A 495 32.50 12.27 -6.16
C SER A 495 31.22 11.43 -6.11
N VAL A 496 30.03 12.04 -6.17
CA VAL A 496 28.76 11.29 -6.13
C VAL A 496 28.59 10.36 -7.33
N PHE A 497 29.08 10.75 -8.51
CA PHE A 497 29.12 9.85 -9.68
C PHE A 497 30.02 8.64 -9.45
N ALA A 498 31.23 8.87 -8.93
CA ALA A 498 32.15 7.78 -8.61
C ALA A 498 31.58 6.86 -7.51
N PHE A 499 30.95 7.42 -6.47
CA PHE A 499 30.33 6.67 -5.39
C PHE A 499 29.17 5.81 -5.90
N ALA A 500 28.29 6.36 -6.74
CA ALA A 500 27.17 5.62 -7.31
C ALA A 500 27.64 4.43 -8.17
N GLU A 501 28.67 4.63 -9.00
CA GLU A 501 29.29 3.55 -9.77
C GLU A 501 29.93 2.49 -8.86
N GLN A 502 30.63 2.91 -7.82
CA GLN A 502 31.29 2.01 -6.87
C GLN A 502 30.28 1.17 -6.07
N ILE A 503 29.18 1.78 -5.60
CA ILE A 503 28.09 1.08 -4.92
C ILE A 503 27.48 0.04 -5.87
N ALA A 504 27.12 0.44 -7.09
CA ALA A 504 26.52 -0.46 -8.09
C ALA A 504 27.39 -1.69 -8.39
N ASN A 505 28.71 -1.47 -8.53
CA ASN A 505 29.68 -2.54 -8.76
C ASN A 505 29.83 -3.47 -7.54
N THR A 506 29.83 -2.91 -6.33
CA THR A 506 30.03 -3.66 -5.08
C THR A 506 28.90 -4.63 -4.81
N VAL A 507 27.66 -4.24 -5.12
CA VAL A 507 26.48 -5.09 -4.91
C VAL A 507 26.08 -5.90 -6.15
N ASP A 508 26.92 -5.91 -7.19
CA ASP A 508 26.67 -6.60 -8.46
C ASP A 508 25.28 -6.29 -9.04
N TYR A 509 24.91 -5.00 -9.02
CA TYR A 509 23.58 -4.51 -9.37
C TYR A 509 23.21 -4.81 -10.83
N HIS A 510 21.94 -5.09 -11.16
CA HIS A 510 21.47 -5.26 -12.55
C HIS A 510 20.29 -4.35 -12.86
N GLY A 511 20.20 -3.87 -14.11
CA GLY A 511 19.11 -3.02 -14.58
C GLY A 511 19.29 -1.56 -14.18
N ALA A 512 18.16 -0.87 -13.96
CA ALA A 512 18.11 0.52 -13.54
C ALA A 512 18.02 0.64 -12.02
N GLY A 513 18.72 1.63 -11.46
CA GLY A 513 18.65 1.96 -10.04
C GLY A 513 19.09 3.39 -9.81
N THR A 514 18.83 3.89 -8.62
CA THR A 514 19.23 5.25 -8.23
C THR A 514 19.89 5.22 -6.86
N VAL A 515 21.03 5.90 -6.76
CA VAL A 515 21.71 6.13 -5.49
C VAL A 515 21.39 7.54 -5.01
N GLU A 516 20.75 7.65 -3.85
CA GLU A 516 20.36 8.93 -3.24
C GLU A 516 21.40 9.40 -2.21
N PHE A 517 21.64 10.70 -2.20
CA PHE A 517 22.61 11.41 -1.38
C PHE A 517 21.98 12.65 -0.74
N ILE A 518 22.39 12.92 0.50
CA ILE A 518 22.20 14.19 1.19
C ILE A 518 23.40 15.06 0.87
N TYR A 519 23.19 16.23 0.29
CA TYR A 519 24.18 17.30 0.27
C TYR A 519 23.87 18.30 1.38
N ASP A 520 24.66 18.25 2.46
CA ASP A 520 24.61 19.17 3.59
C ASP A 520 25.27 20.49 3.19
N VAL A 521 24.43 21.48 2.90
CA VAL A 521 24.83 22.78 2.33
C VAL A 521 25.77 23.54 3.28
N PRO A 522 25.46 23.70 4.58
CA PRO A 522 26.38 24.34 5.53
C PRO A 522 27.75 23.66 5.66
N SER A 523 27.78 22.33 5.63
CA SER A 523 29.03 21.57 5.82
C SER A 523 29.82 21.31 4.55
N ASP A 524 29.29 21.67 3.37
CA ASP A 524 29.84 21.35 2.04
C ASP A 524 30.22 19.86 1.91
N ALA A 525 29.30 18.98 2.31
CA ALA A 525 29.53 17.55 2.42
C ALA A 525 28.39 16.72 1.81
N VAL A 526 28.72 15.61 1.16
CA VAL A 526 27.75 14.65 0.62
C VAL A 526 27.77 13.35 1.41
N TYR A 527 26.60 12.80 1.67
CA TYR A 527 26.40 11.56 2.42
C TYR A 527 25.44 10.65 1.66
N PHE A 528 25.77 9.38 1.51
CA PHE A 528 24.85 8.36 1.04
C PHE A 528 23.64 8.29 1.96
N MET A 529 22.44 8.25 1.37
CA MET A 529 21.18 8.17 2.08
C MET A 529 20.56 6.78 1.91
N GLU A 530 20.31 6.39 0.66
CA GLU A 530 19.74 5.10 0.29
C GLU A 530 20.00 4.77 -1.18
N MET A 531 19.63 3.56 -1.59
CA MET A 531 19.61 3.18 -3.00
C MET A 531 18.23 2.59 -3.32
N ASN A 532 17.54 3.23 -4.25
CA ASN A 532 16.26 2.74 -4.77
C ASN A 532 16.56 1.64 -5.80
N THR A 533 16.13 0.42 -5.50
CA THR A 533 16.48 -0.79 -6.29
C THR A 533 15.49 -1.05 -7.43
N ARG A 534 15.08 0.05 -8.07
CA ARG A 534 14.02 0.09 -9.08
C ARG A 534 14.12 1.34 -9.96
N LEU A 535 13.22 1.43 -10.92
CA LEU A 535 12.92 2.69 -11.61
C LEU A 535 12.34 3.73 -10.63
N GLN A 536 12.56 5.01 -10.90
CA GLN A 536 11.98 6.14 -10.16
C GLN A 536 11.06 6.97 -11.05
N VAL A 537 10.18 7.76 -10.44
CA VAL A 537 9.19 8.56 -11.16
C VAL A 537 9.87 9.56 -12.07
N GLU A 538 10.90 10.22 -11.55
CA GLU A 538 11.70 11.30 -12.12
C GLU A 538 12.80 10.85 -13.10
N HIS A 539 12.81 9.57 -13.49
CA HIS A 539 13.71 9.08 -14.55
C HIS A 539 13.62 9.87 -15.88
N PRO A 540 12.45 10.38 -16.32
CA PRO A 540 12.32 11.11 -17.59
C PRO A 540 13.19 12.36 -17.66
N VAL A 541 13.45 13.04 -16.54
CA VAL A 541 14.36 14.19 -16.45
C VAL A 541 15.76 13.82 -16.95
N THR A 542 16.23 12.62 -16.63
CA THR A 542 17.51 12.09 -17.14
C THR A 542 17.39 11.70 -18.61
N GLU A 543 16.27 11.12 -19.05
CA GLU A 543 16.07 10.72 -20.44
C GLU A 543 16.13 11.93 -21.40
N VAL A 544 15.48 13.05 -21.07
CA VAL A 544 15.40 14.21 -21.97
C VAL A 544 16.75 14.91 -22.17
N VAL A 545 17.65 14.87 -21.18
CA VAL A 545 18.98 15.50 -21.29
C VAL A 545 20.05 14.56 -21.85
N THR A 546 19.85 13.24 -21.74
CA THR A 546 20.81 12.24 -22.23
C THR A 546 20.42 11.63 -23.58
N GLY A 547 19.14 11.67 -23.93
CA GLY A 547 18.56 10.92 -25.05
C GLY A 547 18.53 9.40 -24.85
N ILE A 548 18.75 8.93 -23.61
CA ILE A 548 18.75 7.50 -23.28
C ILE A 548 17.40 7.13 -22.67
N ASP A 549 16.63 6.30 -23.36
CA ASP A 549 15.37 5.73 -22.85
C ASP A 549 15.66 4.60 -21.86
N ILE A 550 15.51 4.89 -20.56
CA ILE A 550 15.89 4.04 -19.44
C ILE A 550 15.01 2.79 -19.41
N VAL A 551 13.69 2.94 -19.61
CA VAL A 551 12.75 1.82 -19.63
C VAL A 551 13.07 0.86 -20.78
N SER A 552 13.34 1.39 -21.97
CA SER A 552 13.77 0.58 -23.12
C SER A 552 15.09 -0.14 -22.84
N LYS A 553 16.00 0.49 -22.08
CA LYS A 553 17.24 -0.15 -21.64
C LYS A 553 17.02 -1.21 -20.57
N GLN A 554 16.03 -1.10 -19.69
CA GLN A 554 15.65 -2.16 -18.77
C GLN A 554 15.20 -3.42 -19.53
N PHE A 555 14.33 -3.27 -20.53
CA PHE A 555 13.93 -4.40 -21.39
C PHE A 555 15.11 -5.00 -22.17
N ALA A 556 16.01 -4.16 -22.68
CA ALA A 556 17.21 -4.59 -23.41
C ALA A 556 18.18 -5.38 -22.49
N ILE A 557 18.49 -4.85 -21.31
CA ILE A 557 19.36 -5.50 -20.32
C ILE A 557 18.75 -6.83 -19.86
N ALA A 558 17.45 -6.86 -19.59
CA ALA A 558 16.74 -8.10 -19.25
C ALA A 558 16.75 -9.12 -20.39
N SER A 559 16.88 -8.66 -21.64
CA SER A 559 17.06 -9.51 -22.83
C SER A 559 18.51 -9.95 -23.07
N GLY A 560 19.45 -9.55 -22.20
CA GLY A 560 20.87 -9.87 -22.32
C GLY A 560 21.68 -8.91 -23.22
N GLU A 561 21.13 -7.76 -23.60
CA GLU A 561 21.88 -6.76 -24.36
C GLU A 561 22.93 -6.05 -23.49
N THR A 562 24.15 -5.90 -24.01
CA THR A 562 25.24 -5.15 -23.37
C THR A 562 25.06 -3.64 -23.50
N ILE A 563 25.48 -2.88 -22.48
CA ILE A 563 25.54 -1.41 -22.48
C ILE A 563 26.99 -0.88 -22.51
N SER A 564 27.96 -1.75 -22.78
CA SER A 564 29.38 -1.40 -22.93
C SER A 564 29.62 -0.23 -23.92
N ASP A 565 28.91 -0.18 -25.04
CA ASP A 565 29.04 0.90 -26.03
C ASP A 565 28.15 2.13 -25.76
N LEU A 566 27.37 2.13 -24.67
CA LEU A 566 26.48 3.25 -24.34
C LEU A 566 27.27 4.50 -24.00
N LYS A 567 27.14 5.53 -24.83
CA LYS A 567 27.78 6.84 -24.63
C LYS A 567 26.82 7.78 -23.91
N VAL A 568 27.12 8.07 -22.65
CA VAL A 568 26.38 9.05 -21.86
C VAL A 568 26.91 10.45 -22.15
N LYS A 569 26.02 11.34 -22.58
CA LYS A 569 26.30 12.78 -22.71
C LYS A 569 25.07 13.56 -22.28
N GLU A 570 25.24 14.43 -21.30
CA GLU A 570 24.20 15.38 -20.91
C GLU A 570 24.25 16.61 -21.83
N SER A 571 23.08 17.08 -22.26
CA SER A 571 22.94 18.33 -23.00
C SER A 571 21.68 19.07 -22.54
N GLY A 572 21.71 20.40 -22.56
CA GLY A 572 20.58 21.23 -22.13
C GLY A 572 20.30 21.10 -20.64
N TYR A 573 19.02 21.25 -20.29
CA TYR A 573 18.51 21.16 -18.93
C TYR A 573 17.11 20.54 -18.95
N GLY A 574 16.84 19.63 -18.01
CA GLY A 574 15.57 18.96 -17.84
C GLY A 574 14.90 19.40 -16.54
N LEU A 575 13.59 19.60 -16.58
CA LEU A 575 12.75 19.84 -15.41
C LEU A 575 11.48 19.00 -15.52
N GLU A 576 11.20 18.20 -14.50
CA GLU A 576 9.91 17.53 -14.34
C GLU A 576 9.08 18.23 -13.27
N VAL A 577 7.78 18.27 -13.50
CA VAL A 577 6.79 18.68 -12.51
C VAL A 577 5.72 17.60 -12.38
N ARG A 578 5.39 17.27 -11.13
CA ARG A 578 4.35 16.29 -10.78
C ARG A 578 3.00 16.99 -10.62
N VAL A 579 2.10 16.77 -11.57
CA VAL A 579 0.72 17.24 -11.47
C VAL A 579 -0.06 16.25 -10.62
N ASN A 580 -0.47 16.69 -9.44
CA ASN A 580 -1.25 15.91 -8.49
C ASN A 580 -2.71 16.39 -8.44
N ALA A 581 -3.65 15.46 -8.33
CA ALA A 581 -5.07 15.70 -8.07
C ALA A 581 -5.28 16.06 -6.60
N GLU A 582 -5.01 17.32 -6.25
CA GLU A 582 -5.08 17.84 -4.89
C GLU A 582 -5.43 19.32 -4.89
N LYS A 583 -6.00 19.79 -3.77
CA LYS A 583 -6.25 21.20 -3.52
C LYS A 583 -5.58 21.69 -2.24
N ALA A 584 -5.22 22.97 -2.22
CA ALA A 584 -4.76 23.62 -1.01
C ALA A 584 -5.96 23.85 -0.06
N VAL A 585 -5.73 23.65 1.23
CA VAL A 585 -6.66 24.01 2.30
C VAL A 585 -5.89 24.72 3.40
N GLN A 586 -6.52 25.70 4.03
CA GLN A 586 -5.94 26.43 5.14
C GLN A 586 -6.62 26.00 6.44
N ASP A 587 -5.82 25.66 7.45
CA ASP A 587 -6.34 25.37 8.79
C ASP A 587 -6.58 26.65 9.61
N ALA A 588 -7.18 26.49 10.80
CA ALA A 588 -7.51 27.61 11.69
C ALA A 588 -6.27 28.39 12.19
N ASP A 589 -5.09 27.76 12.18
CA ASP A 589 -3.82 28.37 12.54
C ASP A 589 -3.13 29.06 11.34
N GLY A 590 -3.80 29.10 10.19
CA GLY A 590 -3.34 29.75 8.97
C GLY A 590 -2.35 28.90 8.15
N LYS A 591 -2.12 27.64 8.53
CA LYS A 591 -1.17 26.76 7.85
C LYS A 591 -1.82 26.11 6.63
N VAL A 592 -1.11 26.16 5.51
CA VAL A 592 -1.54 25.54 4.26
C VAL A 592 -1.17 24.06 4.27
N SER A 593 -2.17 23.22 4.00
CA SER A 593 -2.01 21.80 3.72
C SER A 593 -2.68 21.46 2.40
N PHE A 594 -2.50 20.24 1.92
CA PHE A 594 -3.08 19.80 0.65
C PHE A 594 -3.85 18.51 0.86
N VAL A 595 -5.05 18.46 0.28
CA VAL A 595 -5.93 17.31 0.37
C VAL A 595 -6.20 16.76 -1.03
N PRO A 596 -6.26 15.43 -1.21
CA PRO A 596 -6.60 14.82 -2.50
C PRO A 596 -7.94 15.30 -3.06
N THR A 597 -8.07 15.28 -4.38
CA THR A 597 -9.31 15.62 -5.10
C THR A 597 -9.62 14.55 -6.14
N PRO A 598 -10.03 13.33 -5.72
CA PRO A 598 -10.48 12.29 -6.64
C PRO A 598 -11.80 12.69 -7.30
N GLY A 599 -12.07 12.16 -8.49
CA GLY A 599 -13.24 12.54 -9.28
C GLY A 599 -13.06 12.27 -10.77
N GLU A 600 -14.08 12.59 -11.55
CA GLU A 600 -14.04 12.48 -13.01
C GLU A 600 -13.40 13.72 -13.63
N ILE A 601 -12.48 13.51 -14.57
CA ILE A 601 -11.87 14.57 -15.36
C ILE A 601 -12.81 14.88 -16.53
N THR A 602 -13.55 15.98 -16.43
CA THR A 602 -14.57 16.38 -17.42
C THR A 602 -13.96 17.00 -18.67
N GLU A 603 -12.82 17.67 -18.53
CA GLU A 603 -12.04 18.23 -19.63
C GLU A 603 -10.55 18.05 -19.35
N CYS A 604 -9.78 17.69 -20.38
CA CYS A 604 -8.33 17.56 -20.28
C CYS A 604 -7.70 17.99 -21.60
N VAL A 605 -7.02 19.13 -21.59
CA VAL A 605 -6.30 19.71 -22.72
C VAL A 605 -4.82 19.79 -22.36
N LEU A 606 -4.02 18.96 -23.02
CA LEU A 606 -2.56 18.92 -22.94
C LEU A 606 -2.02 19.28 -24.33
N PRO A 607 -1.65 20.55 -24.59
CA PRO A 607 -1.22 20.98 -25.91
C PRO A 607 0.07 20.28 -26.39
N ASP A 608 0.20 20.03 -27.69
CA ASP A 608 1.48 19.54 -28.22
C ASP A 608 2.53 20.66 -28.22
N ALA A 609 3.66 20.45 -27.55
CA ALA A 609 4.76 21.39 -27.53
C ALA A 609 6.11 20.67 -27.72
N LYS A 610 6.93 21.14 -28.66
CA LYS A 610 8.21 20.48 -29.02
C LYS A 610 9.18 20.30 -27.85
N ALA A 611 9.13 21.19 -26.87
CA ALA A 611 10.02 21.18 -25.71
C ALA A 611 9.46 20.35 -24.52
N ILE A 612 8.26 19.79 -24.67
CA ILE A 612 7.52 19.14 -23.60
C ILE A 612 7.28 17.69 -23.99
N ASP A 613 7.56 16.79 -23.05
CA ASP A 613 7.07 15.42 -23.04
C ASP A 613 6.18 15.25 -21.80
N PHE A 614 5.27 14.29 -21.83
CA PHE A 614 4.44 14.01 -20.65
C PHE A 614 4.01 12.55 -20.58
N ILE A 615 3.86 12.08 -19.36
CA ILE A 615 3.30 10.77 -19.04
C ILE A 615 2.01 11.03 -18.27
N SER A 616 0.86 10.75 -18.90
CA SER A 616 -0.45 11.11 -18.36
C SER A 616 -1.33 9.89 -18.13
N MET A 617 -1.88 9.76 -16.93
CA MET A 617 -3.06 8.92 -16.68
C MET A 617 -4.38 9.72 -16.73
N ALA A 618 -4.28 11.04 -16.89
CA ALA A 618 -5.42 11.93 -17.09
C ALA A 618 -5.89 11.91 -18.56
N GLY A 619 -7.21 12.02 -18.73
CA GLY A 619 -7.87 12.18 -20.02
C GLY A 619 -9.36 12.49 -19.84
N PRO A 620 -10.05 12.98 -20.86
CA PRO A 620 -11.48 13.28 -20.75
C PRO A 620 -12.29 12.02 -20.41
N GLY A 621 -13.16 12.11 -19.41
CA GLY A 621 -13.98 11.00 -18.89
C GLY A 621 -13.20 9.98 -18.06
N LYS A 622 -11.92 10.21 -17.76
CA LYS A 622 -11.15 9.34 -16.87
C LYS A 622 -11.39 9.71 -15.41
N VAL A 623 -11.48 8.70 -14.56
CA VAL A 623 -11.75 8.88 -13.13
C VAL A 623 -10.46 8.71 -12.33
N VAL A 624 -10.16 9.69 -11.49
CA VAL A 624 -9.13 9.60 -10.46
C VAL A 624 -9.74 8.91 -9.24
N SER A 625 -9.31 7.69 -8.98
CA SER A 625 -9.78 6.87 -7.88
C SER A 625 -9.33 7.41 -6.51
N PRO A 626 -10.14 7.26 -5.44
CA PRO A 626 -9.72 7.59 -4.09
C PRO A 626 -8.74 6.57 -3.46
N PHE A 627 -8.44 5.44 -4.11
CA PHE A 627 -7.68 4.35 -3.48
C PHE A 627 -6.15 4.45 -3.64
N TYR A 628 -5.65 5.26 -4.58
CA TYR A 628 -4.23 5.32 -4.96
C TYR A 628 -3.63 6.70 -4.75
N ASP A 629 -2.39 6.90 -5.17
CA ASP A 629 -1.70 8.17 -5.11
C ASP A 629 -2.34 9.25 -6.01
N SER A 630 -2.09 10.52 -5.69
CA SER A 630 -2.68 11.66 -6.40
C SER A 630 -1.97 12.04 -7.70
N LEU A 631 -0.86 11.39 -8.09
CA LEU A 631 -0.12 11.74 -9.31
C LEU A 631 -0.93 11.39 -10.56
N ILE A 632 -1.29 12.40 -11.35
CA ILE A 632 -2.09 12.22 -12.56
C ILE A 632 -1.31 12.48 -13.86
N ILE A 633 -0.30 13.35 -13.82
CA ILE A 633 0.55 13.67 -14.98
C ILE A 633 1.97 13.99 -14.51
N GLN A 634 2.96 13.44 -15.22
CA GLN A 634 4.35 13.91 -15.18
C GLN A 634 4.55 14.80 -16.42
N ILE A 635 4.90 16.07 -16.24
CA ILE A 635 5.22 16.98 -17.35
C ILE A 635 6.71 17.24 -17.32
N ILE A 636 7.39 16.96 -18.43
CA ILE A 636 8.84 17.02 -18.56
C ILE A 636 9.19 18.08 -19.60
N CYS A 637 9.98 19.08 -19.20
CA CYS A 637 10.44 20.14 -20.10
C CYS A 637 11.94 20.00 -20.37
N TYR A 638 12.32 20.20 -21.63
CA TYR A 638 13.70 20.34 -22.08
C TYR A 638 14.00 21.77 -22.56
N GLY A 639 15.07 22.36 -22.02
CA GLY A 639 15.59 23.66 -22.45
C GLY A 639 17.09 23.66 -22.72
N LYS A 640 17.58 24.75 -23.28
CA LYS A 640 19.03 24.95 -23.53
C LYS A 640 19.82 25.19 -22.23
N ASP A 641 19.15 25.78 -21.24
CA ASP A 641 19.64 26.11 -19.91
C ASP A 641 18.44 26.14 -18.93
N ARG A 642 18.74 26.28 -17.63
CA ARG A 642 17.71 26.26 -16.57
C ARG A 642 16.66 27.36 -16.75
N THR A 643 17.08 28.59 -17.06
CA THR A 643 16.18 29.73 -17.25
C THR A 643 15.24 29.53 -18.43
N ASP A 644 15.73 29.03 -19.56
CA ASP A 644 14.92 28.66 -20.73
C ASP A 644 13.90 27.57 -20.38
N THR A 645 14.31 26.57 -19.61
CA THR A 645 13.46 25.45 -19.18
C THR A 645 12.33 25.93 -18.26
N ILE A 646 12.64 26.77 -17.27
CA ILE A 646 11.65 27.36 -16.34
C ILE A 646 10.60 28.16 -17.12
N ASN A 647 11.04 29.04 -18.03
CA ASN A 647 10.10 29.86 -18.81
C ASN A 647 9.20 29.01 -19.70
N LYS A 648 9.76 28.02 -20.41
CA LYS A 648 8.98 27.10 -21.24
C LYS A 648 7.99 26.27 -20.42
N MET A 649 8.40 25.75 -19.26
CA MET A 649 7.51 25.00 -18.38
C MET A 649 6.36 25.88 -17.89
N TYR A 650 6.65 27.12 -17.47
CA TYR A 650 5.61 28.06 -17.04
C TYR A 650 4.62 28.35 -18.18
N ASP A 651 5.12 28.70 -19.36
CA ASP A 651 4.28 29.03 -20.52
C ASP A 651 3.44 27.82 -20.95
N TYR A 652 3.97 26.61 -20.83
CA TYR A 652 3.23 25.38 -21.11
C TYR A 652 2.11 25.15 -20.10
N LEU A 653 2.40 25.24 -18.79
CA LEU A 653 1.40 25.07 -17.73
C LEU A 653 0.27 26.10 -17.81
N ASP A 654 0.53 27.30 -18.35
CA ASP A 654 -0.49 28.32 -18.60
C ASP A 654 -1.49 27.91 -19.72
N SER A 655 -1.09 26.98 -20.58
CA SER A 655 -1.90 26.46 -21.68
C SER A 655 -2.58 25.11 -21.38
N VAL A 656 -2.29 24.51 -20.21
CA VAL A 656 -2.91 23.25 -19.77
C VAL A 656 -4.27 23.53 -19.13
N THR A 657 -5.27 22.71 -19.47
CA THR A 657 -6.61 22.78 -18.88
C THR A 657 -7.01 21.41 -18.36
N ILE A 658 -7.39 21.32 -17.09
CA ILE A 658 -7.90 20.10 -16.46
C ILE A 658 -9.10 20.50 -15.61
N HIS A 659 -10.30 20.05 -16.00
CA HIS A 659 -11.53 20.33 -15.28
C HIS A 659 -12.13 19.09 -14.61
N GLY A 660 -12.98 19.32 -13.61
CA GLY A 660 -13.68 18.28 -12.84
C GLY A 660 -12.94 17.84 -11.58
N ILE A 661 -11.65 18.14 -11.47
CA ILE A 661 -10.82 17.92 -10.28
C ILE A 661 -9.90 19.11 -10.05
N CYS A 662 -9.51 19.36 -8.80
CA CYS A 662 -8.47 20.32 -8.47
C CYS A 662 -7.08 19.73 -8.74
N THR A 663 -6.14 20.57 -9.14
CA THR A 663 -4.74 20.18 -9.32
C THR A 663 -3.78 21.18 -8.70
N ASN A 664 -2.55 20.75 -8.43
CA ASN A 664 -1.47 21.60 -7.93
C ASN A 664 -0.78 22.48 -9.00
N ILE A 665 -1.34 22.59 -10.22
CA ILE A 665 -0.71 23.37 -11.31
C ILE A 665 -0.50 24.84 -10.91
N SER A 666 -1.47 25.47 -10.24
CA SER A 666 -1.35 26.87 -9.79
C SER A 666 -0.20 27.05 -8.80
N LEU A 667 0.01 26.09 -7.88
CA LEU A 667 1.15 26.09 -6.98
C LEU A 667 2.47 26.03 -7.76
N ILE A 668 2.58 25.11 -8.72
CA ILE A 668 3.79 24.92 -9.53
C ILE A 668 4.10 26.20 -10.32
N LYS A 669 3.09 26.84 -10.92
CA LYS A 669 3.25 28.13 -11.62
C LYS A 669 3.80 29.23 -10.71
N ARG A 670 3.32 29.31 -9.46
CA ARG A 670 3.85 30.26 -8.47
C ARG A 670 5.30 29.94 -8.09
N ILE A 671 5.67 28.67 -7.91
CA ILE A 671 7.06 28.25 -7.64
C ILE A 671 7.99 28.65 -8.80
N LEU A 672 7.57 28.43 -10.05
CA LEU A 672 8.34 28.79 -11.25
C LEU A 672 8.57 30.31 -11.41
N ARG A 673 7.83 31.13 -10.66
CA ARG A 673 7.96 32.60 -10.62
C ARG A 673 8.58 33.13 -9.33
N ASP A 674 8.90 32.26 -8.37
CA ASP A 674 9.52 32.65 -7.12
C ASP A 674 11.04 32.87 -7.28
N ASP A 675 11.53 34.01 -6.80
CA ASP A 675 12.94 34.41 -6.97
C ASP A 675 13.91 33.40 -6.32
N THR A 676 13.54 32.78 -5.21
CA THR A 676 14.40 31.81 -4.50
C THR A 676 14.58 30.55 -5.35
N PHE A 677 13.51 30.07 -5.99
CA PHE A 677 13.59 28.96 -6.94
C PHE A 677 14.33 29.35 -8.24
N ILE A 678 14.06 30.53 -8.80
CA ILE A 678 14.71 31.02 -10.04
C ILE A 678 16.22 31.16 -9.86
N ASN A 679 16.66 31.71 -8.72
CA ASN A 679 18.08 31.84 -8.40
C ASN A 679 18.73 30.50 -8.04
N GLY A 680 17.92 29.49 -7.70
CA GLY A 680 18.41 28.15 -7.36
C GLY A 680 19.06 28.10 -5.97
N GLU A 681 18.68 28.99 -5.05
CA GLU A 681 19.25 29.13 -3.70
C GLU A 681 18.26 28.62 -2.64
N TYR A 682 17.96 27.33 -2.72
CA TYR A 682 16.95 26.68 -1.87
C TYR A 682 17.47 25.36 -1.26
N ASP A 683 16.68 24.72 -0.40
CA ASP A 683 16.94 23.38 0.16
C ASP A 683 15.60 22.65 0.35
N THR A 684 15.55 21.52 1.05
CA THR A 684 14.29 20.79 1.27
C THR A 684 13.25 21.52 2.13
N ASN A 685 13.61 22.59 2.84
CA ASN A 685 12.68 23.43 3.60
C ASN A 685 11.95 24.45 2.70
N TYR A 686 12.43 24.63 1.46
CA TYR A 686 11.95 25.62 0.50
C TYR A 686 10.44 25.72 0.42
N LEU A 687 9.75 24.59 0.20
CA LEU A 687 8.31 24.61 -0.05
C LEU A 687 7.53 25.00 1.21
N ALA A 688 7.98 24.56 2.40
CA ALA A 688 7.36 24.95 3.66
C ALA A 688 7.52 26.46 3.90
N GLU A 689 8.71 27.00 3.66
CA GLU A 689 8.96 28.44 3.74
C GLU A 689 8.20 29.23 2.68
N PHE A 690 8.07 28.69 1.47
CA PHE A 690 7.31 29.29 0.37
C PHE A 690 5.83 29.41 0.70
N LEU A 691 5.23 28.32 1.17
CA LEU A 691 3.82 28.32 1.58
C LEU A 691 3.55 29.26 2.75
N SER A 692 4.54 29.50 3.62
CA SER A 692 4.41 30.44 4.75
C SER A 692 4.41 31.92 4.36
N ARG A 693 4.92 32.26 3.17
CA ARG A 693 5.08 33.65 2.70
C ARG A 693 4.07 34.08 1.63
N ILE A 694 3.43 33.15 0.94
CA ILE A 694 2.44 33.47 -0.11
C ILE A 694 1.06 33.74 0.48
N ASP A 695 0.20 34.40 -0.31
CA ASP A 695 -1.23 34.49 0.00
C ASP A 695 -1.90 33.13 -0.24
N ALA A 696 -2.25 32.45 0.85
CA ALA A 696 -2.90 31.15 0.84
C ALA A 696 -4.32 31.21 0.27
N SER A 697 -5.08 32.26 0.59
CA SER A 697 -6.45 32.43 0.14
C SER A 697 -6.51 32.62 -1.38
N GLU A 698 -5.58 33.41 -1.92
CA GLU A 698 -5.45 33.60 -3.36
C GLU A 698 -5.06 32.29 -4.07
N LEU A 699 -4.12 31.51 -3.52
CA LEU A 699 -3.76 30.20 -4.08
C LEU A 699 -4.95 29.23 -4.08
N ILE A 700 -5.73 29.19 -3.00
CA ILE A 700 -6.92 28.33 -2.91
C ILE A 700 -7.93 28.71 -3.99
N ALA A 701 -8.25 30.01 -4.11
CA ALA A 701 -9.17 30.50 -5.14
C ALA A 701 -8.68 30.18 -6.57
N GLU A 702 -7.39 30.36 -6.85
CA GLU A 702 -6.80 30.00 -8.15
C GLU A 702 -6.91 28.50 -8.47
N ILE A 703 -6.71 27.62 -7.49
CA ILE A 703 -6.82 26.17 -7.68
C ILE A 703 -8.27 25.78 -7.96
N GLU A 704 -9.22 26.36 -7.22
CA GLU A 704 -10.64 26.08 -7.38
C GLU A 704 -11.17 26.60 -8.72
N GLU A 705 -10.83 27.83 -9.10
CA GLU A 705 -11.18 28.40 -10.41
C GLU A 705 -10.62 27.57 -11.56
N ALA A 706 -9.35 27.15 -11.47
CA ALA A 706 -8.70 26.33 -12.49
C ALA A 706 -9.31 24.94 -12.65
N SER A 707 -10.04 24.43 -11.65
CA SER A 707 -10.74 23.13 -11.74
C SER A 707 -11.96 23.16 -12.66
N GLY A 708 -12.39 24.34 -13.12
CA GLY A 708 -13.61 24.51 -13.92
C GLY A 708 -14.90 24.20 -13.15
N SER A 709 -14.78 23.89 -11.85
CA SER A 709 -15.92 23.70 -10.96
C SER A 709 -16.51 25.08 -10.69
N SER A 710 -17.58 25.44 -11.40
CA SER A 710 -18.49 26.45 -10.84
C SER A 710 -18.92 25.86 -9.51
N SER A 711 -18.49 26.48 -8.40
CA SER A 711 -19.03 26.16 -7.09
C SER A 711 -20.55 26.08 -7.27
N LEU A 712 -21.10 24.87 -7.15
CA LEU A 712 -22.53 24.71 -7.00
C LEU A 712 -22.79 25.42 -5.68
N ALA A 713 -23.13 26.71 -5.75
CA ALA A 713 -23.73 27.41 -4.65
C ALA A 713 -25.01 26.63 -4.35
N LEU A 714 -24.87 25.64 -3.46
CA LEU A 714 -25.93 24.78 -3.01
C LEU A 714 -26.87 25.67 -2.22
N ASP A 715 -27.81 26.28 -2.92
CA ASP A 715 -28.89 27.02 -2.30
C ASP A 715 -29.71 26.01 -1.47
N LEU A 716 -30.03 26.39 -0.24
CA LEU A 716 -30.76 25.57 0.73
C LEU A 716 -32.08 25.04 0.13
N GLU A 717 -32.68 25.80 -0.79
CA GLU A 717 -33.88 25.41 -1.54
C GLU A 717 -33.67 24.22 -2.48
N MET A 718 -32.47 24.03 -3.05
CA MET A 718 -32.14 22.85 -3.88
C MET A 718 -31.92 21.58 -3.07
N LEU A 719 -31.52 21.73 -1.80
CA LEU A 719 -31.29 20.62 -0.88
C LEU A 719 -32.58 20.16 -0.16
N LYS A 720 -33.64 20.97 -0.17
CA LYS A 720 -34.94 20.59 0.39
C LYS A 720 -35.60 19.50 -0.45
N ILE A 721 -36.21 18.53 0.22
CA ILE A 721 -37.03 17.51 -0.42
C ILE A 721 -38.42 18.12 -0.70
N GLU A 722 -38.84 18.16 -1.96
CA GLU A 722 -40.14 18.73 -2.35
C GLU A 722 -41.29 18.14 -1.51
N GLY A 723 -42.04 19.01 -0.83
CA GLY A 723 -43.15 18.61 0.03
C GLY A 723 -42.77 18.15 1.46
N SER A 724 -41.52 18.33 1.89
CA SER A 724 -41.01 17.96 3.22
C SER A 724 -40.18 19.10 3.85
N GLU A 725 -40.02 19.08 5.17
CA GLU A 725 -39.05 19.92 5.90
C GLU A 725 -37.65 19.29 5.96
N GLU A 726 -37.48 18.14 5.32
CA GLU A 726 -36.21 17.41 5.23
C GLU A 726 -35.24 18.03 4.22
N ILE A 727 -33.97 18.03 4.58
CA ILE A 727 -32.85 18.62 3.86
C ILE A 727 -31.82 17.52 3.60
N LYS A 728 -31.34 17.44 2.35
CA LYS A 728 -30.28 16.53 1.95
C LYS A 728 -28.92 17.04 2.44
N VAL A 729 -28.06 16.12 2.88
CA VAL A 729 -26.62 16.36 3.10
C VAL A 729 -25.89 15.51 2.07
N LEU A 730 -25.24 16.18 1.13
CA LEU A 730 -24.54 15.52 0.02
C LEU A 730 -23.06 15.30 0.38
N ALA A 731 -22.34 14.49 -0.39
CA ALA A 731 -20.91 14.31 -0.19
C ALA A 731 -20.17 15.57 -0.67
N PRO A 732 -19.32 16.20 0.18
CA PRO A 732 -18.57 17.40 -0.22
C PRO A 732 -17.37 17.10 -1.12
N SER A 733 -17.02 15.82 -1.28
CA SER A 733 -15.93 15.34 -2.14
C SER A 733 -16.09 13.85 -2.38
N THR A 734 -15.43 13.34 -3.41
CA THR A 734 -15.32 11.91 -3.70
C THR A 734 -14.41 11.21 -2.68
N GLY A 735 -14.77 10.02 -2.22
CA GLY A 735 -13.99 9.27 -1.23
C GLY A 735 -14.66 7.98 -0.77
N VAL A 736 -14.11 7.33 0.24
CA VAL A 736 -14.70 6.17 0.91
C VAL A 736 -15.38 6.64 2.20
N PHE A 737 -16.67 6.38 2.32
CA PHE A 737 -17.50 6.83 3.44
C PHE A 737 -17.31 5.95 4.68
N TYR A 738 -17.08 6.55 5.84
CA TYR A 738 -17.01 5.85 7.12
C TYR A 738 -17.85 6.55 8.19
N ARG A 739 -18.63 5.75 8.92
CA ARG A 739 -19.48 6.24 10.02
C ARG A 739 -18.77 6.32 11.36
N THR A 740 -17.56 5.79 11.48
CA THR A 740 -16.79 5.74 12.73
C THR A 740 -15.36 6.24 12.50
N PRO A 741 -14.72 6.91 13.48
CA PRO A 741 -13.33 7.35 13.36
C PRO A 741 -12.35 6.17 13.24
N SER A 742 -12.67 5.05 13.89
CA SER A 742 -11.91 3.80 13.80
C SER A 742 -12.83 2.61 14.06
N PRO A 743 -12.50 1.39 13.61
CA PRO A 743 -13.36 0.21 13.82
C PRO A 743 -13.74 -0.06 15.29
N SER A 744 -12.97 0.45 16.25
CA SER A 744 -13.19 0.32 17.69
C SER A 744 -13.97 1.45 18.35
N GLU A 745 -14.21 2.56 17.64
CA GLU A 745 -14.89 3.73 18.17
C GLU A 745 -16.37 3.76 17.76
N PRO A 746 -17.24 4.42 18.56
CA PRO A 746 -18.65 4.53 18.23
C PRO A 746 -18.86 5.31 16.93
N GLU A 747 -19.99 5.05 16.27
CA GLU A 747 -20.40 5.83 15.12
C GLU A 747 -20.59 7.31 15.50
N TYR A 748 -20.22 8.21 14.60
CA TYR A 748 -20.31 9.65 14.79
C TYR A 748 -21.75 10.11 15.09
N VAL A 749 -22.71 9.66 14.27
CA VAL A 749 -24.14 9.98 14.41
C VAL A 749 -25.04 8.80 14.01
N ASN A 750 -26.21 8.75 14.62
CA ASN A 750 -27.27 7.77 14.38
C ASN A 750 -28.59 8.43 13.96
N VAL A 751 -29.45 7.65 13.31
CA VAL A 751 -30.83 8.09 13.01
C VAL A 751 -31.55 8.44 14.31
N GLY A 752 -32.07 9.67 14.39
CA GLY A 752 -32.74 10.23 15.56
C GLY A 752 -31.89 11.20 16.38
N ASP A 753 -30.57 11.23 16.20
CA ASP A 753 -29.68 12.14 16.92
C ASP A 753 -29.94 13.60 16.54
N VAL A 754 -29.82 14.50 17.52
CA VAL A 754 -29.94 15.95 17.33
C VAL A 754 -28.56 16.58 17.37
N ILE A 755 -28.16 17.19 16.26
CA ILE A 755 -26.81 17.69 15.98
C ILE A 755 -26.80 19.21 15.79
N SER A 756 -25.69 19.83 16.15
CA SER A 756 -25.31 21.19 15.72
C SER A 756 -24.39 21.13 14.50
N THR A 757 -24.10 22.26 13.87
CA THR A 757 -23.41 22.29 12.58
C THR A 757 -21.92 21.93 12.63
N ASP A 758 -21.32 21.99 13.82
CA ASP A 758 -19.94 21.63 14.14
C ASP A 758 -19.72 20.15 14.45
N VAL A 759 -20.81 19.37 14.62
CA VAL A 759 -20.72 17.93 14.89
C VAL A 759 -20.25 17.19 13.64
N VAL A 760 -19.25 16.33 13.82
CA VAL A 760 -18.78 15.41 12.77
C VAL A 760 -19.86 14.36 12.52
N LEU A 761 -20.26 14.20 11.26
CA LEU A 761 -21.31 13.28 10.81
C LEU A 761 -20.73 11.97 10.30
N CYS A 762 -19.62 12.06 9.57
CA CYS A 762 -18.86 10.95 9.03
C CYS A 762 -17.42 11.40 8.78
N GLN A 763 -16.58 10.47 8.33
CA GLN A 763 -15.32 10.80 7.70
C GLN A 763 -15.27 10.20 6.30
N LEU A 764 -14.66 10.93 5.36
CA LEU A 764 -14.35 10.44 4.03
C LEU A 764 -12.85 10.13 3.96
N GLU A 765 -12.51 8.94 3.49
CA GLU A 765 -11.13 8.59 3.19
C GLU A 765 -10.86 8.77 1.69
N ALA A 766 -9.85 9.55 1.36
CA ALA A 766 -9.29 9.62 0.03
C ALA A 766 -7.78 9.51 0.14
N MET A 767 -7.20 8.55 -0.58
CA MET A 767 -5.75 8.33 -0.70
C MET A 767 -5.07 8.21 0.68
N LYS A 768 -5.67 7.43 1.58
CA LYS A 768 -5.26 7.22 2.99
C LYS A 768 -5.33 8.45 3.89
N MET A 769 -5.99 9.51 3.43
CA MET A 769 -6.27 10.71 4.21
C MET A 769 -7.74 10.72 4.64
N PHE A 770 -7.99 10.79 5.94
CA PHE A 770 -9.33 10.86 6.51
C PHE A 770 -9.72 12.32 6.75
N THR A 771 -10.83 12.75 6.14
CA THR A 771 -11.38 14.10 6.29
C THR A 771 -12.72 14.02 7.02
N PRO A 772 -12.86 14.62 8.21
CA PRO A 772 -14.14 14.67 8.90
C PRO A 772 -15.12 15.59 8.18
N VAL A 773 -16.38 15.17 8.05
CA VAL A 773 -17.46 15.94 7.42
C VAL A 773 -18.40 16.47 8.50
N THR A 774 -18.64 17.78 8.48
CA THR A 774 -19.58 18.50 9.36
C THR A 774 -20.60 19.25 8.48
N LEU A 775 -21.68 19.80 9.04
CA LEU A 775 -22.57 20.67 8.26
C LEU A 775 -21.86 21.98 7.85
N ASN A 776 -20.86 22.42 8.62
CA ASN A 776 -20.01 23.56 8.26
C ASN A 776 -19.11 23.27 7.05
N SER A 777 -18.86 22.00 6.72
CA SER A 777 -18.05 21.61 5.55
C SER A 777 -18.69 22.02 4.21
N PHE A 778 -19.93 22.50 4.22
CA PHE A 778 -20.70 22.92 3.04
C PHE A 778 -20.86 24.45 2.92
N ALA A 779 -20.26 25.24 3.81
CA ALA A 779 -20.31 26.69 3.73
C ALA A 779 -19.46 27.18 2.54
N GLY A 780 -20.11 27.79 1.53
CA GLY A 780 -19.44 28.43 0.39
C GLY A 780 -19.32 29.95 0.54
N GLU A 781 -18.85 30.65 -0.51
CA GLU A 781 -18.72 32.12 -0.54
C GLU A 781 -20.04 32.88 -0.27
N SER A 782 -21.20 32.23 -0.46
CA SER A 782 -22.53 32.80 -0.24
C SER A 782 -23.00 32.84 1.23
N GLY A 783 -22.20 32.34 2.17
CA GLY A 783 -22.52 32.27 3.60
C GLY A 783 -22.93 30.86 4.07
N GLU A 784 -23.47 30.78 5.30
CA GLU A 784 -23.88 29.53 5.93
C GLU A 784 -25.01 28.83 5.16
N VAL A 785 -24.74 27.64 4.59
CA VAL A 785 -25.78 26.77 3.98
C VAL A 785 -26.65 26.11 5.05
N TYR A 786 -26.10 25.81 6.22
CA TYR A 786 -26.85 25.33 7.37
C TYR A 786 -26.66 26.34 8.50
N SER A 787 -27.76 26.83 9.09
CA SER A 787 -27.69 27.90 10.09
C SER A 787 -27.03 27.41 11.38
N SER A 788 -26.01 28.12 11.85
CA SER A 788 -25.30 27.82 13.09
C SER A 788 -26.19 27.87 14.35
N ASP A 789 -27.24 28.69 14.31
CA ASP A 789 -28.19 28.87 15.42
C ASP A 789 -29.28 27.78 15.46
N GLN A 790 -29.34 26.91 14.45
CA GLN A 790 -30.35 25.88 14.27
C GLN A 790 -29.78 24.50 14.59
N LYS A 791 -30.55 23.67 15.31
CA LYS A 791 -30.25 22.24 15.47
C LYS A 791 -31.00 21.41 14.45
N TYR A 792 -30.39 20.30 14.05
CA TYR A 792 -30.94 19.39 13.06
C TYR A 792 -31.07 17.98 13.65
N GLN A 793 -32.14 17.27 13.31
CA GLN A 793 -32.30 15.85 13.66
C GLN A 793 -31.94 14.98 12.45
N VAL A 794 -31.07 13.99 12.63
CA VAL A 794 -30.73 13.01 11.60
C VAL A 794 -31.94 12.12 11.33
N SER A 795 -32.48 12.18 10.12
CA SER A 795 -33.70 11.48 9.72
C SER A 795 -33.38 10.19 8.97
N ARG A 796 -32.32 10.20 8.17
CA ARG A 796 -31.84 9.03 7.42
C ARG A 796 -30.33 9.06 7.23
N ILE A 797 -29.73 7.88 7.22
CA ILE A 797 -28.35 7.63 6.79
C ILE A 797 -28.44 6.70 5.57
N ASN A 798 -27.79 7.07 4.47
CA ASN A 798 -28.01 6.43 3.18
C ASN A 798 -26.96 5.37 2.80
N LEU A 799 -25.85 5.31 3.54
CA LEU A 799 -24.66 4.56 3.16
C LEU A 799 -24.09 3.80 4.34
N ASP A 800 -23.43 2.68 4.05
CA ASP A 800 -22.67 1.90 5.02
C ASP A 800 -21.18 2.24 4.95
N SER A 801 -20.45 2.01 6.05
CA SER A 801 -19.01 2.25 6.09
C SER A 801 -18.27 1.38 5.06
N GLY A 802 -17.28 1.96 4.37
CA GLY A 802 -16.51 1.31 3.32
C GLY A 802 -17.07 1.48 1.90
N GLN A 803 -18.21 2.16 1.74
CA GLN A 803 -18.77 2.45 0.41
C GLN A 803 -18.08 3.66 -0.23
N GLN A 804 -17.77 3.57 -1.53
CA GLN A 804 -17.31 4.70 -2.31
C GLN A 804 -18.47 5.67 -2.58
N VAL A 805 -18.20 6.96 -2.45
CA VAL A 805 -19.11 8.06 -2.78
C VAL A 805 -18.42 9.03 -3.73
N ASN A 806 -19.19 9.64 -4.62
CA ASN A 806 -18.76 10.77 -5.44
C ASN A 806 -19.28 12.08 -4.84
N GLU A 807 -18.63 13.19 -5.19
CA GLU A 807 -19.15 14.52 -4.86
C GLU A 807 -20.61 14.67 -5.32
N GLY A 808 -21.47 15.17 -4.42
CA GLY A 808 -22.91 15.31 -4.67
C GLY A 808 -23.77 14.08 -4.33
N ASP A 809 -23.17 12.93 -3.99
CA ASP A 809 -23.94 11.76 -3.56
C ASP A 809 -24.65 11.99 -2.22
N LEU A 810 -25.85 11.45 -2.05
CA LEU A 810 -26.65 11.65 -0.83
C LEU A 810 -26.09 10.84 0.35
N LEU A 811 -25.52 11.53 1.35
CA LEU A 811 -24.99 10.90 2.56
C LEU A 811 -26.05 10.77 3.67
N PHE A 812 -26.71 11.89 3.99
CA PHE A 812 -27.69 11.98 5.07
C PHE A 812 -28.93 12.74 4.64
N VAL A 813 -30.03 12.51 5.35
CA VAL A 813 -31.21 13.37 5.34
C VAL A 813 -31.42 13.88 6.76
N ILE A 814 -31.50 15.20 6.92
CA ILE A 814 -31.67 15.88 8.21
C ILE A 814 -32.94 16.74 8.19
N LYS A 815 -33.47 17.09 9.36
CA LYS A 815 -34.60 18.01 9.49
C LYS A 815 -34.36 19.07 10.57
N PRO A 816 -34.77 20.32 10.40
CA PRO A 816 -34.68 21.33 11.44
C PRO A 816 -35.49 20.92 12.68
N VAL A 817 -34.94 21.12 13.88
CA VAL A 817 -35.69 20.94 15.13
C VAL A 817 -36.40 22.25 15.46
N VAL A 818 -37.73 22.26 15.41
CA VAL A 818 -38.53 23.42 15.81
C VAL A 818 -38.35 23.67 17.31
N THR A 819 -37.63 24.72 17.68
CA THR A 819 -37.61 25.23 19.04
C THR A 819 -38.98 25.83 19.35
N SER A 820 -39.80 25.11 20.11
CA SER A 820 -40.93 25.74 20.79
C SER A 820 -40.36 26.83 21.71
N ALA A 821 -40.59 28.10 21.36
CA ALA A 821 -40.27 29.22 22.23
C ALA A 821 -40.92 29.01 23.62
N PRO A 822 -40.23 29.35 24.72
CA PRO A 822 -40.72 29.11 26.08
C PRO A 822 -42.02 29.86 26.40
#